data_AF-A0A401RAY3-F1
#
_entry.id   AF-A0A401RAY3-F1
#
_cell.length_a   1.000
_cell.length_b   1.000
_cell.length_c   1.000
_cell.angle_alpha   90.00
_cell.angle_beta   90.00
_cell.angle_gamma   90.00
#
_symmetry.space_group_name_H-M   'P 1'
#
loop_
_entity.id
_entity.type
_entity.pdbx_description
1 polymer ?
#
loop_
_entity_poly.entity_id
_entity_poly.type
_entity_poly.pdbx_seq_one_letter_code
_entity_poly.pdbx_strand_id
1 'polypeptide(L)'
;MILTGNEIERERANGRITIEPFTPEQVNPNSYNFRLGKTLRVYQDMPLDARTMNAYEEIEIPDDGYVLEPNRLYLAHTIEVLGSEHYAPTFAARSSVARLGLFINLSASLGDIGYTGQWTLQLYSMNRVRVYPGINIGQMMWWRPQGEIVLYEGKYQGAVGPRSSDIHVDFDKQFARQRFPGLAASIEVSEVGPKFAELARANGDFRVPSAFCVPAGEFVDALSDGQRAELADAFADLKATVGAFFTDAVERIEKIGGQVRLPEDARTLLRARLNEVFKDPRTDVAVRSSGLDEDTEGSSLAGVHSSILGVRGADAVIAAVEQCWRSHYEAPAVAARVRAGDFDPTPRLAVIVQRMVHPRIAGVAFTGLDGAADQRVSIEYVEGLADELVAGVAVPRSTDSDRLGAEPAPDDDADGPALRQVVEMVRALRERHGHDVDVEWAVDADGPHLLQVRPLTATRGQRNSVPEPVAQTHQLYFDDLPPTFHLGDVAGVYGSYVAKRGPAHRMAHDCGVSVGAGWILQFNGRGLRDATTADALRAALAGGSAECVLDLGDTLRQIVVPKEEVLDRLAMTAGGDGSTLHAAVVRDFIRGDLGVISRRAGDGLIVEYTPEGLMALNRGTAGGETIVVTDLDRGFDAAGNVVAAPSGTALLTHLDEIARFTTAMHAKHGPVTIEWVFDGGRLYFVDYSVLGGDDAVVLARGEVCISPGTASGPLLRLDDDALLRRLSIGPAVSIDKSQDVSEHDGLARILDQVKAYDEKPIICAARPYAVLSVLIDHVAGFVFDQGSALGHLAILLREAGVPAVTAAGVTGTAAVISDGTVATTGHKGD
;
A
#
# COMPACT_ATOMS: atom_id res chain seq x y z
N MET A 1 46.73 3.01 28.39
CA MET A 1 47.91 3.23 29.28
C MET A 1 47.82 4.63 29.88
N ILE A 2 48.21 4.84 31.14
CA ILE A 2 48.22 6.16 31.79
C ILE A 2 49.56 6.88 31.54
N LEU A 3 49.54 8.21 31.45
CA LEU A 3 50.76 9.03 31.33
C LEU A 3 51.41 9.31 32.69
N THR A 4 52.74 9.33 32.72
CA THR A 4 53.51 9.81 33.89
C THR A 4 53.56 11.33 33.91
N GLY A 5 53.98 11.94 35.03
CA GLY A 5 54.14 13.39 35.16
C GLY A 5 55.07 13.97 34.09
N ASN A 6 56.25 13.37 33.91
CA ASN A 6 57.21 13.78 32.89
C ASN A 6 56.63 13.68 31.46
N GLU A 7 55.79 12.67 31.23
CA GLU A 7 55.09 12.50 29.97
C GLU A 7 54.04 13.60 29.78
N ILE A 8 53.24 13.92 30.80
CA ILE A 8 52.26 15.01 30.77
C ILE A 8 52.95 16.35 30.42
N GLU A 9 54.09 16.66 31.04
CA GLU A 9 54.86 17.86 30.74
C GLU A 9 55.33 17.91 29.28
N ARG A 10 55.87 16.79 28.79
CA ARG A 10 56.35 16.68 27.41
C ARG A 10 55.21 16.82 26.41
N GLU A 11 54.09 16.15 26.66
CA GLU A 11 52.93 16.15 25.77
C GLU A 11 52.20 17.50 25.78
N ARG A 12 52.23 18.23 26.90
CA ARG A 12 51.83 19.64 26.96
C ARG A 12 52.76 20.53 26.14
N ALA A 13 54.08 20.37 26.27
CA ALA A 13 55.05 21.15 25.48
C ALA A 13 54.89 20.90 23.96
N ASN A 14 54.47 19.70 23.58
CA ASN A 14 54.16 19.32 22.19
C ASN A 14 52.77 19.78 21.72
N GLY A 15 51.99 20.47 22.56
CA GLY A 15 50.63 20.93 22.23
C GLY A 15 49.58 19.82 22.18
N ARG A 16 49.89 18.59 22.59
CA ARG A 16 48.94 17.47 22.59
C ARG A 16 48.09 17.42 23.86
N ILE A 17 48.49 18.10 24.93
CA ILE A 17 47.72 18.30 26.16
C ILE A 17 47.61 19.80 26.44
N THR A 18 46.41 20.27 26.73
CA THR A 18 46.15 21.65 27.15
C THR A 18 46.09 21.72 28.68
N ILE A 19 46.93 22.60 29.25
CA ILE A 19 46.90 22.99 30.67
C ILE A 19 47.22 24.47 30.75
N GLU A 20 46.23 25.30 31.06
CA GLU A 20 46.40 26.76 31.09
C GLU A 20 45.63 27.40 32.27
N PRO A 21 46.33 28.05 33.22
CA PRO A 21 47.78 28.18 33.33
C PRO A 21 48.47 26.89 33.80
N PHE A 22 49.65 26.59 33.25
CA PHE A 22 50.51 25.47 33.68
C PHE A 22 51.48 25.90 34.79
N THR A 23 51.57 25.12 35.85
CA THR A 23 52.47 25.32 37.00
C THR A 23 53.25 24.03 37.25
N PRO A 24 54.59 23.99 37.04
CA PRO A 24 55.38 22.77 37.19
C PRO A 24 55.23 22.09 38.55
N GLU A 25 55.07 22.86 39.63
CA GLU A 25 54.91 22.36 41.00
C GLU A 25 53.60 21.59 41.22
N GLN A 26 52.67 21.66 40.27
CA GLN A 26 51.42 20.91 40.31
C GLN A 26 51.53 19.52 39.67
N VAL A 27 52.65 19.18 39.01
CA VAL A 27 52.87 17.87 38.39
C VAL A 27 53.20 16.83 39.45
N ASN A 28 52.43 15.74 39.47
CA ASN A 28 52.64 14.55 40.28
C ASN A 28 53.19 13.40 39.41
N PRO A 29 53.62 12.26 39.99
CA PRO A 29 54.17 11.15 39.20
C PRO A 29 53.30 10.63 38.04
N ASN A 30 51.96 10.75 38.13
CA ASN A 30 51.01 10.28 37.09
C ASN A 30 49.81 11.23 36.88
N SER A 31 49.89 12.48 37.36
CA SER A 31 48.74 13.41 37.33
C SER A 31 49.18 14.87 37.42
N TYR A 32 48.27 15.80 37.19
CA TYR A 32 48.46 17.24 37.40
C TYR A 32 47.41 17.78 38.38
N ASN A 33 47.81 18.45 39.45
CA ASN A 33 46.89 19.07 40.41
C ASN A 33 46.23 20.31 39.80
N PHE A 34 44.91 20.41 39.87
CA PHE A 34 44.17 21.62 39.45
C PHE A 34 43.53 22.33 40.64
N ARG A 35 43.20 23.60 40.44
CA ARG A 35 42.71 24.50 41.48
C ARG A 35 41.22 24.80 41.36
N LEU A 36 40.60 25.01 42.51
CA LEU A 36 39.21 25.45 42.60
C LEU A 36 39.07 26.91 42.13
N GLY A 37 38.18 27.14 41.16
CA GLY A 37 37.76 28.48 40.74
C GLY A 37 36.91 29.20 41.79
N LYS A 38 36.67 30.50 41.59
CA LYS A 38 36.04 31.36 42.60
C LYS A 38 34.52 31.39 42.56
N THR A 39 33.88 30.77 41.58
CA THR A 39 32.41 30.78 41.44
C THR A 39 31.81 29.39 41.58
N LEU A 40 30.66 29.31 42.24
CA LEU A 40 29.83 28.12 42.41
C LEU A 40 28.44 28.38 41.82
N ARG A 41 27.73 27.34 41.41
CA ARG A 41 26.30 27.39 41.08
C ARG A 41 25.51 26.38 41.89
N VAL A 42 24.29 26.75 42.24
CA VAL A 42 23.31 25.85 42.87
C VAL A 42 21.97 26.04 42.17
N TYR A 43 21.29 24.94 41.85
CA TYR A 43 19.92 25.00 41.35
C TYR A 43 18.95 25.60 42.38
N GLN A 44 17.99 26.38 41.89
CA GLN A 44 16.99 27.07 42.72
C GLN A 44 15.73 26.23 42.92
N ASP A 45 15.23 25.63 41.84
CA ASP A 45 13.92 24.98 41.82
C ASP A 45 14.03 23.45 41.88
N MET A 46 13.03 22.82 42.49
CA MET A 46 12.88 21.36 42.56
C MET A 46 11.43 20.98 42.23
N PRO A 47 11.18 19.85 41.53
CA PRO A 47 12.18 18.94 40.97
C PRO A 47 12.92 19.56 39.77
N LEU A 48 14.13 19.08 39.49
CA LEU A 48 14.84 19.42 38.26
C LEU A 48 14.23 18.65 37.09
N ASP A 49 14.00 19.33 35.97
CA ASP A 49 13.46 18.75 34.75
C ASP A 49 14.56 18.67 33.67
N ALA A 50 14.80 17.48 33.14
CA ALA A 50 15.79 17.25 32.09
C ALA A 50 15.36 17.82 30.73
N ARG A 51 14.08 18.12 30.52
CA ARG A 51 13.55 18.67 29.28
C ARG A 51 13.66 20.18 29.19
N THR A 52 13.92 20.88 30.31
CA THR A 52 14.01 22.34 30.36
C THR A 52 15.32 22.84 30.94
N MET A 53 15.66 24.10 30.67
CA MET A 53 16.76 24.77 31.36
C MET A 53 16.37 25.01 32.82
N ASN A 54 17.19 24.53 33.76
CA ASN A 54 16.93 24.67 35.19
C ASN A 54 17.57 25.96 35.73
N ALA A 55 16.80 26.74 36.50
CA ALA A 55 17.28 27.97 37.10
C ALA A 55 18.35 27.71 38.17
N TYR A 56 19.33 28.61 38.27
CA TYR A 56 20.43 28.51 39.22
C TYR A 56 20.77 29.88 39.81
N GLU A 57 21.36 29.84 41.01
CA GLU A 57 22.02 30.97 41.66
C GLU A 57 23.53 30.78 41.56
N GLU A 58 24.26 31.88 41.32
CA GLU A 58 25.72 31.90 41.35
C GLU A 58 26.23 32.47 42.68
N ILE A 59 27.23 31.82 43.25
CA ILE A 59 27.84 32.16 44.54
C ILE A 59 29.33 32.40 44.30
N GLU A 60 29.83 33.57 44.65
CA GLU A 60 31.27 33.84 44.66
C GLU A 60 31.87 33.40 46.00
N ILE A 61 32.98 32.65 45.95
CA ILE A 61 33.73 32.19 47.13
C ILE A 61 34.59 33.37 47.61
N PRO A 62 34.36 33.89 48.83
CA PRO A 62 35.20 34.96 49.37
C PRO A 62 36.64 34.50 49.64
N ASP A 63 37.56 35.45 49.81
CA ASP A 63 38.97 35.16 50.11
C ASP A 63 39.14 34.43 51.47
N ASP A 64 38.25 34.65 52.44
CA ASP A 64 38.20 33.92 53.72
C ASP A 64 37.42 32.59 53.66
N GLY A 65 37.01 32.19 52.45
CA GLY A 65 36.43 30.89 52.11
C GLY A 65 34.91 30.81 52.29
N TYR A 66 34.34 29.78 51.68
CA TYR A 66 32.90 29.47 51.69
C TYR A 66 32.64 28.09 52.32
N VAL A 67 31.63 27.97 53.17
CA VAL A 67 31.27 26.68 53.81
C VAL A 67 30.26 25.94 52.94
N LEU A 68 30.68 24.79 52.41
CA LEU A 68 29.79 23.87 51.72
C LEU A 68 28.95 23.11 52.75
N GLU A 69 27.64 23.27 52.66
CA GLU A 69 26.68 22.54 53.50
C GLU A 69 26.41 21.11 52.95
N PRO A 70 26.24 20.11 53.82
CA PRO A 70 25.85 18.76 53.41
C PRO A 70 24.51 18.69 52.68
N ASN A 71 24.29 17.60 51.93
CA ASN A 71 23.06 17.35 51.15
C ASN A 71 22.73 18.43 50.10
N ARG A 72 23.73 19.21 49.67
CA ARG A 72 23.60 20.20 48.60
C ARG A 72 24.68 19.97 47.56
N LEU A 73 24.27 19.95 46.29
CA LEU A 73 25.18 19.92 45.15
C LEU A 73 25.58 21.35 44.79
N TYR A 74 26.89 21.59 44.71
CA TYR A 74 27.45 22.82 44.17
C TYR A 74 28.20 22.49 42.89
N LEU A 75 27.87 23.18 41.80
CA LEU A 75 28.66 23.11 40.57
C LEU A 75 29.78 24.14 40.68
N ALA A 76 31.02 23.68 40.78
CA ALA A 76 32.19 24.54 40.78
C ALA A 76 32.94 24.39 39.46
N HIS A 77 34.11 25.01 39.34
CA HIS A 77 34.95 24.83 38.17
C HIS A 77 36.44 24.84 38.51
N THR A 78 37.27 24.41 37.56
CA THR A 78 38.72 24.58 37.64
C THR A 78 39.15 26.00 37.26
N ILE A 79 40.26 26.47 37.83
CA ILE A 79 40.95 27.65 37.31
C ILE A 79 41.55 27.32 35.95
N GLU A 80 42.17 26.15 35.85
CA GLU A 80 42.85 25.69 34.65
C GLU A 80 41.86 25.32 33.54
N VAL A 81 42.17 25.73 32.32
CA VAL A 81 41.66 25.14 31.09
C VAL A 81 42.44 23.87 30.84
N LEU A 82 41.74 22.73 30.80
CA LEU A 82 42.33 21.40 30.70
C LEU A 82 41.69 20.65 29.53
N GLY A 83 42.48 19.93 28.74
CA GLY A 83 41.97 19.19 27.58
C GLY A 83 43.03 18.42 26.81
N SER A 84 42.60 17.64 25.81
CA SER A 84 43.51 16.99 24.86
C SER A 84 42.73 16.41 23.67
N GLU A 85 43.24 16.60 22.46
CA GLU A 85 42.76 15.92 21.24
C GLU A 85 43.37 14.52 21.04
N HIS A 86 44.31 14.12 21.90
CA HIS A 86 45.13 12.91 21.73
C HIS A 86 44.98 11.90 22.87
N TYR A 87 44.54 12.36 24.04
CA TYR A 87 44.47 11.59 25.27
C TYR A 87 43.10 11.78 25.93
N ALA A 88 42.55 10.71 26.52
CA ALA A 88 41.32 10.79 27.28
C ALA A 88 41.61 11.30 28.71
N PRO A 89 41.08 12.47 29.12
CA PRO A 89 41.27 13.00 30.46
C PRO A 89 40.35 12.32 31.50
N THR A 90 40.85 12.10 32.71
CA THR A 90 40.06 11.68 33.88
C THR A 90 40.48 12.46 35.11
N PHE A 91 39.57 12.81 36.01
CA PHE A 91 39.93 13.52 37.23
C PHE A 91 39.42 12.88 38.52
N ALA A 92 40.14 13.14 39.61
CA ALA A 92 39.77 12.70 40.95
C ALA A 92 40.05 13.80 41.98
N ALA A 93 39.36 13.71 43.13
CA ALA A 93 39.70 14.54 44.29
C ALA A 93 41.13 14.27 44.74
N ARG A 94 41.80 15.30 45.28
CA ARG A 94 43.05 15.05 46.01
C ARG A 94 42.73 14.28 47.29
N SER A 95 43.61 13.35 47.65
CA SER A 95 43.43 12.52 48.85
C SER A 95 43.25 13.36 50.14
N SER A 96 43.87 14.55 50.21
CA SER A 96 43.66 15.49 51.33
C SER A 96 42.24 16.06 51.38
N VAL A 97 41.64 16.36 50.22
CA VAL A 97 40.28 16.91 50.11
C VAL A 97 39.23 15.82 50.35
N ALA A 98 39.43 14.64 49.76
CA ALA A 98 38.53 13.51 49.95
C ALA A 98 38.38 13.11 51.43
N ARG A 99 39.46 13.18 52.23
CA ARG A 99 39.42 12.90 53.67
C ARG A 99 38.61 13.90 54.50
N LEU A 100 38.31 15.09 53.98
CA LEU A 100 37.36 16.02 54.60
C LEU A 100 35.90 15.59 54.40
N GLY A 101 35.66 14.54 53.60
CA GLY A 101 34.34 14.12 53.16
C GLY A 101 33.81 14.94 51.97
N LEU A 102 34.69 15.59 51.19
CA LEU A 102 34.32 16.33 49.99
C LEU A 102 34.54 15.49 48.72
N PHE A 103 33.46 15.27 47.99
CA PHE A 103 33.46 14.72 46.63
C PHE A 103 33.52 15.88 45.63
N ILE A 104 34.26 15.71 44.54
CA ILE A 104 34.38 16.70 43.46
C ILE A 104 33.83 16.20 42.12
N ASN A 105 33.46 14.93 42.08
CA ASN A 105 32.66 14.26 41.06
C ASN A 105 31.75 13.25 41.78
N LEU A 106 30.52 13.08 41.30
CA LEU A 106 29.59 12.08 41.84
C LEU A 106 29.52 10.82 40.98
N SER A 107 29.59 10.96 39.65
CA SER A 107 29.39 9.84 38.72
C SER A 107 30.22 9.89 37.44
N ALA A 108 30.66 11.06 36.98
CA ALA A 108 31.35 11.23 35.69
C ALA A 108 32.72 11.88 35.87
N SER A 109 33.76 11.05 36.01
CA SER A 109 35.17 11.49 36.13
C SER A 109 35.95 11.45 34.82
N LEU A 110 35.42 10.79 33.79
CA LEU A 110 35.99 10.69 32.45
C LEU A 110 35.48 11.85 31.59
N GLY A 111 36.39 12.53 30.88
CA GLY A 111 36.02 13.46 29.82
C GLY A 111 36.34 12.92 28.44
N ASP A 112 35.66 13.49 27.46
CA ASP A 112 35.81 13.11 26.05
C ASP A 112 37.13 13.63 25.47
N ILE A 113 37.69 12.86 24.53
CA ILE A 113 38.86 13.28 23.75
C ILE A 113 38.43 14.45 22.84
N GLY A 114 39.19 15.53 22.83
CA GLY A 114 38.85 16.79 22.14
C GLY A 114 38.24 17.85 23.05
N TYR A 115 37.73 17.46 24.23
CA TYR A 115 37.24 18.44 25.19
C TYR A 115 38.37 19.35 25.68
N THR A 116 38.17 20.66 25.59
CA THR A 116 39.07 21.68 26.17
C THR A 116 38.24 22.80 26.79
N GLY A 117 38.45 23.08 28.08
CA GLY A 117 37.72 24.13 28.81
C GLY A 117 38.05 24.15 30.30
N GLN A 118 37.44 25.06 31.06
CA GLN A 118 37.39 24.97 32.52
C GLN A 118 36.40 23.87 32.91
N TRP A 119 36.88 22.89 33.64
CA TRP A 119 36.10 21.70 33.99
C TRP A 119 35.12 22.03 35.09
N THR A 120 33.85 21.68 34.88
CA THR A 120 32.84 21.77 35.95
C THR A 120 33.04 20.63 36.95
N LEU A 121 33.09 20.97 38.24
CA LEU A 121 33.24 20.03 39.34
C LEU A 121 31.90 19.90 40.08
N GLN A 122 31.53 18.69 40.47
CA GLN A 122 30.33 18.43 41.28
C GLN A 122 30.76 18.32 42.74
N LEU A 123 30.73 19.45 43.45
CA LEU A 123 31.08 19.48 44.87
C LEU A 123 29.89 19.00 45.70
N TYR A 124 30.10 17.89 46.40
CA TYR A 124 29.14 17.34 47.35
C TYR A 124 29.88 16.98 48.63
N SER A 125 29.44 17.52 49.76
CA SER A 125 30.13 17.32 51.03
C SER A 125 29.29 16.49 52.01
N MET A 126 29.94 15.54 52.70
CA MET A 126 29.33 14.83 53.82
C MET A 126 29.40 15.65 55.12
N ASN A 127 30.40 16.52 55.24
CA ASN A 127 30.62 17.37 56.39
C ASN A 127 30.45 18.84 55.99
N ARG A 128 30.39 19.76 56.96
CA ARG A 128 30.53 21.18 56.66
C ARG A 128 31.99 21.47 56.34
N VAL A 129 32.31 21.70 55.07
CA VAL A 129 33.68 21.89 54.60
C VAL A 129 33.86 23.30 54.08
N ARG A 130 34.78 24.07 54.69
CA ARG A 130 35.18 25.38 54.17
C ARG A 130 36.17 25.20 53.02
N VAL A 131 35.86 25.76 51.87
CA VAL A 131 36.73 25.78 50.68
C VAL A 131 37.17 27.22 50.38
N TYR A 132 38.31 27.38 49.72
CA TYR A 132 38.89 28.68 49.37
C TYR A 132 39.19 28.70 47.87
N PRO A 133 39.11 29.86 47.20
CA PRO A 133 39.53 29.97 45.81
C PRO A 133 41.02 29.63 45.67
N GLY A 134 41.41 28.94 44.61
CA GLY A 134 42.81 28.61 44.32
C GLY A 134 43.38 27.40 45.06
N ILE A 135 42.64 26.73 45.94
CA ILE A 135 43.12 25.49 46.58
C ILE A 135 43.31 24.39 45.55
N ASN A 136 44.37 23.59 45.68
CA ASN A 136 44.52 22.35 44.92
C ASN A 136 43.42 21.36 45.34
N ILE A 137 42.34 21.30 44.58
CA ILE A 137 41.13 20.58 44.95
C ILE A 137 41.08 19.16 44.36
N GLY A 138 41.63 19.00 43.16
CA GLY A 138 41.66 17.73 42.44
C GLY A 138 42.93 17.56 41.63
N GLN A 139 42.98 16.45 40.89
CA GLN A 139 44.07 16.09 40.02
C GLN A 139 43.53 15.44 38.74
N MET A 140 44.15 15.77 37.60
CA MET A 140 43.82 15.28 36.27
C MET A 140 44.86 14.23 35.83
N MET A 141 44.39 13.17 35.19
CA MET A 141 45.18 12.09 34.61
C MET A 141 44.79 11.91 33.15
N TRP A 142 45.74 11.51 32.30
CA TRP A 142 45.52 11.31 30.87
C TRP A 142 45.78 9.86 30.46
N TRP A 143 44.89 9.32 29.64
CA TRP A 143 44.93 7.95 29.14
C TRP A 143 45.17 7.94 27.63
N ARG A 144 46.05 7.05 27.18
CA ARG A 144 46.27 6.80 25.75
C ARG A 144 45.11 5.96 25.18
N PRO A 145 44.33 6.48 24.21
CA PRO A 145 43.24 5.76 23.57
C PRO A 145 43.75 4.67 22.62
N GLN A 146 42.87 3.74 22.25
CA GLN A 146 43.11 2.69 21.26
C GLN A 146 41.95 2.66 20.27
N GLY A 147 42.25 2.66 18.97
CA GLY A 147 41.25 2.76 17.88
C GLY A 147 41.30 4.11 17.16
N GLU A 148 40.35 4.32 16.25
CA GLU A 148 40.15 5.62 15.59
C GLU A 148 39.69 6.67 16.63
N ILE A 149 40.27 7.87 16.57
CA ILE A 149 39.91 8.97 17.46
C ILE A 149 38.86 9.83 16.77
N VAL A 150 37.68 9.91 17.39
CA VAL A 150 36.63 10.89 17.04
C VAL A 150 36.62 11.97 18.12
N LEU A 151 36.83 13.22 17.71
CA LEU A 151 36.90 14.35 18.64
C LEU A 151 35.52 14.79 19.12
N TYR A 152 35.47 15.23 20.37
CA TYR A 152 34.29 15.82 20.98
C TYR A 152 33.94 17.18 20.37
N GLU A 153 32.75 17.28 19.80
CA GLU A 153 32.14 18.52 19.31
C GLU A 153 30.80 18.78 20.00
N GLY A 154 30.79 18.72 21.34
CA GLY A 154 29.56 18.86 22.12
C GLY A 154 29.36 20.21 22.79
N LYS A 155 28.16 20.40 23.33
CA LYS A 155 27.64 21.64 23.94
C LYS A 155 28.45 22.23 25.10
N TYR A 156 29.37 21.47 25.70
CA TYR A 156 30.19 21.94 26.81
C TYR A 156 31.58 22.43 26.38
N GLN A 157 31.97 22.27 25.12
CA GLN A 157 33.28 22.68 24.62
C GLN A 157 33.59 24.14 24.96
N GLY A 158 34.80 24.42 25.42
CA GLY A 158 35.22 25.79 25.74
C GLY A 158 34.54 26.40 26.96
N ALA A 159 34.01 25.58 27.87
CA ALA A 159 33.37 26.07 29.09
C ALA A 159 34.26 27.04 29.89
N VAL A 160 33.63 28.09 30.43
CA VAL A 160 34.23 29.05 31.36
C VAL A 160 33.31 29.15 32.57
N GLY A 161 33.88 29.04 33.77
CA GLY A 161 33.12 28.97 35.01
C GLY A 161 32.36 27.64 35.20
N PRO A 162 31.54 27.54 36.26
CA PRO A 162 30.72 26.36 36.50
C PRO A 162 29.59 26.29 35.48
N ARG A 163 29.40 25.15 34.81
CA ARG A 163 28.30 24.93 33.85
C ARG A 163 27.17 24.13 34.48
N SER A 164 25.94 24.63 34.36
CA SER A 164 24.72 23.87 34.65
C SER A 164 24.50 22.77 33.61
N SER A 165 23.59 21.84 33.89
CA SER A 165 23.23 20.78 32.93
C SER A 165 22.50 21.37 31.72
N ASP A 166 23.08 21.16 30.54
CA ASP A 166 22.48 21.45 29.23
C ASP A 166 21.80 20.20 28.66
N ILE A 167 21.40 19.22 29.49
CA ILE A 167 20.76 17.96 29.04
C ILE A 167 19.53 18.23 28.14
N HIS A 168 18.76 19.28 28.43
CA HIS A 168 17.61 19.73 27.66
C HIS A 168 17.93 20.03 26.18
N VAL A 169 19.16 20.45 25.86
CA VAL A 169 19.60 20.77 24.48
C VAL A 169 19.62 19.53 23.57
N ASP A 170 19.83 18.34 24.15
CA ASP A 170 19.87 17.08 23.40
C ASP A 170 18.69 16.17 23.72
N PHE A 171 17.75 16.61 24.55
CA PHE A 171 16.64 15.77 25.04
C PHE A 171 15.85 15.20 23.86
N ASP A 172 15.30 16.07 23.01
CA ASP A 172 14.52 15.65 21.85
C ASP A 172 15.37 14.88 20.82
N LYS A 173 16.68 15.17 20.69
CA LYS A 173 17.57 14.43 19.77
C LYS A 173 17.71 12.96 20.17
N GLN A 174 17.74 12.65 21.46
CA GLN A 174 17.83 11.27 21.94
C GLN A 174 16.60 10.46 21.54
N PHE A 175 15.40 11.01 21.75
CA PHE A 175 14.15 10.37 21.36
C PHE A 175 13.99 10.33 19.83
N ALA A 176 14.41 11.39 19.14
CA ALA A 176 14.37 11.46 17.68
C ALA A 176 15.25 10.38 17.02
N ARG A 177 16.43 10.07 17.58
CA ARG A 177 17.30 8.97 17.09
C ARG A 177 16.66 7.59 17.24
N GLN A 178 15.94 7.37 18.34
CA GLN A 178 15.25 6.11 18.61
C GLN A 178 14.03 5.94 17.70
N ARG A 179 13.27 7.03 17.51
CA ARG A 179 12.04 7.05 16.71
C ARG A 179 12.30 7.08 15.20
N PHE A 180 13.40 7.72 14.76
CA PHE A 180 13.75 7.92 13.36
C PHE A 180 15.17 7.39 13.06
N PRO A 181 15.33 6.08 12.81
CA PRO A 181 16.62 5.44 12.65
C PRO A 181 17.41 6.02 11.48
N GLY A 182 18.71 6.25 11.69
CA GLY A 182 19.66 6.66 10.63
C GLY A 182 20.34 5.44 9.98
N LEU A 183 21.11 5.67 8.93
CA LEU A 183 21.81 4.60 8.17
C LEU A 183 22.73 3.70 9.02
N ALA A 184 23.26 4.20 10.14
CA ALA A 184 24.15 3.44 11.03
C ALA A 184 23.41 2.76 12.21
N ALA A 185 22.08 2.85 12.27
CA ALA A 185 21.32 2.23 13.35
C ALA A 185 21.13 0.72 13.10
N SER A 186 20.84 -0.03 14.17
CA SER A 186 20.25 -1.36 14.04
C SER A 186 18.83 -1.21 13.51
N ILE A 187 18.50 -1.87 12.42
CA ILE A 187 17.29 -1.62 11.64
C ILE A 187 16.53 -2.93 11.43
N GLU A 188 15.23 -2.90 11.72
CA GLU A 188 14.29 -3.97 11.38
C GLU A 188 13.60 -3.63 10.06
N VAL A 189 13.70 -4.52 9.07
CA VAL A 189 13.13 -4.30 7.72
C VAL A 189 11.63 -4.04 7.78
N SER A 190 10.93 -4.71 8.70
CA SER A 190 9.49 -4.55 8.93
C SER A 190 9.09 -3.17 9.48
N GLU A 191 10.03 -2.33 9.88
CA GLU A 191 9.73 -0.98 10.37
C GLU A 191 10.03 0.09 9.32
N VAL A 192 11.13 -0.07 8.59
CA VAL A 192 11.66 0.97 7.67
C VAL A 192 11.47 0.64 6.19
N GLY A 193 10.99 -0.56 5.88
CA GLY A 193 10.88 -1.11 4.53
C GLY A 193 12.23 -1.54 3.93
N PRO A 194 12.19 -2.35 2.86
CA PRO A 194 13.38 -2.92 2.23
C PRO A 194 14.32 -1.86 1.67
N LYS A 195 13.80 -0.81 1.04
CA LYS A 195 14.62 0.24 0.39
C LYS A 195 15.58 0.93 1.37
N PHE A 196 15.11 1.31 2.57
CA PHE A 196 15.98 1.93 3.57
C PHE A 196 16.94 0.93 4.19
N ALA A 197 16.48 -0.30 4.45
CA ALA A 197 17.29 -1.34 5.04
C ALA A 197 18.51 -1.68 4.16
N GLU A 198 18.33 -1.74 2.83
CA GLU A 198 19.45 -1.98 1.92
C GLU A 198 20.44 -0.82 1.88
N LEU A 199 19.94 0.43 1.86
CA LEU A 199 20.82 1.61 1.95
C LEU A 199 21.66 1.62 3.23
N ALA A 200 21.05 1.27 4.36
CA ALA A 200 21.76 1.20 5.63
C ALA A 200 22.83 0.11 5.64
N ARG A 201 22.54 -1.07 5.07
CA ARG A 201 23.52 -2.16 4.93
C ARG A 201 24.68 -1.78 4.02
N ALA A 202 24.41 -1.03 2.95
CA ALA A 202 25.40 -0.59 1.96
C ALA A 202 26.25 0.60 2.43
N ASN A 203 25.78 1.39 3.41
CA ASN A 203 26.43 2.61 3.88
C ASN A 203 27.86 2.41 4.46
N GLY A 204 28.23 1.18 4.84
CA GLY A 204 29.59 0.87 5.30
C GLY A 204 30.60 0.70 4.17
N ASP A 205 30.15 0.35 2.97
CA ASP A 205 31.01 -0.05 1.85
C ASP A 205 30.97 0.97 0.70
N PHE A 206 29.87 1.71 0.58
CA PHE A 206 29.64 2.68 -0.48
C PHE A 206 29.20 4.02 0.09
N ARG A 207 29.37 5.08 -0.71
CA ARG A 207 28.88 6.41 -0.34
C ARG A 207 27.38 6.46 -0.48
N VAL A 208 26.69 6.49 0.65
CA VAL A 208 25.25 6.72 0.72
C VAL A 208 25.04 8.14 1.25
N PRO A 209 24.24 9.00 0.59
CA PRO A 209 23.92 10.31 1.14
C PRO A 209 23.24 10.16 2.50
N SER A 210 23.63 11.00 3.46
CA SER A 210 23.08 10.98 4.82
C SER A 210 21.55 10.91 4.79
N ALA A 211 21.00 9.95 5.51
CA ALA A 211 19.57 9.69 5.52
C ALA A 211 19.10 9.16 6.88
N PHE A 212 17.80 9.33 7.13
CA PHE A 212 17.07 8.63 8.18
C PHE A 212 15.71 8.19 7.66
N CYS A 213 15.05 7.30 8.40
CA CYS A 213 13.72 6.79 8.05
C CYS A 213 12.67 7.24 9.06
N VAL A 214 11.48 7.58 8.55
CA VAL A 214 10.23 7.64 9.30
C VAL A 214 9.57 6.27 9.19
N PRO A 215 9.52 5.48 10.28
CA PRO A 215 8.99 4.12 10.24
C PRO A 215 7.51 4.04 9.84
N ALA A 216 7.09 2.90 9.29
CA ALA A 216 5.69 2.66 8.93
C ALA A 216 4.73 2.73 10.12
N GLY A 217 5.20 2.39 11.33
CA GLY A 217 4.41 2.53 12.56
C GLY A 217 3.93 3.97 12.81
N GLU A 218 4.71 4.98 12.42
CA GLU A 218 4.29 6.39 12.53
C GLU A 218 3.08 6.72 11.65
N PHE A 219 2.95 6.02 10.51
CA PHE A 219 1.80 6.18 9.64
C PHE A 219 0.56 5.52 10.25
N VAL A 220 0.72 4.34 10.86
CA VAL A 220 -0.36 3.69 11.61
C VAL A 220 -0.85 4.59 12.74
N ASP A 221 0.07 5.18 13.50
CA ASP A 221 -0.25 6.08 14.63
C ASP A 221 -0.84 7.42 14.19
N ALA A 222 -0.58 7.85 12.96
CA ALA A 222 -1.16 9.07 12.37
C ALA A 222 -2.66 8.93 12.04
N LEU A 223 -3.18 7.70 11.98
CA LEU A 223 -4.62 7.45 11.82
C LEU A 223 -5.32 7.42 13.18
N SER A 224 -6.48 8.06 13.27
CA SER A 224 -7.38 7.88 14.41
C SER A 224 -8.10 6.52 14.34
N ASP A 225 -8.63 6.05 15.48
CA ASP A 225 -9.43 4.82 15.52
C ASP A 225 -10.63 4.87 14.58
N GLY A 226 -11.27 6.05 14.45
CA GLY A 226 -12.38 6.27 13.52
C GLY A 226 -11.96 6.10 12.06
N GLN A 227 -10.83 6.71 11.66
CA GLN A 227 -10.30 6.58 10.30
C GLN A 227 -9.90 5.13 9.99
N ARG A 228 -9.28 4.41 10.94
CA ARG A 228 -8.95 2.98 10.77
C ARG A 228 -10.20 2.14 10.53
N ALA A 229 -11.26 2.36 11.31
CA ALA A 229 -12.52 1.65 11.15
C ALA A 229 -13.20 1.95 9.80
N GLU A 230 -13.22 3.23 9.38
CA GLU A 230 -13.80 3.61 8.10
C GLU A 230 -13.01 3.07 6.89
N LEU A 231 -11.68 3.03 6.97
CA LEU A 231 -10.84 2.41 5.93
C LEU A 231 -11.07 0.89 5.90
N ALA A 232 -11.12 0.22 7.04
CA ALA A 232 -11.40 -1.22 7.11
C ALA A 232 -12.73 -1.58 6.47
N ASP A 233 -13.78 -0.79 6.73
CA ASP A 233 -15.09 -0.94 6.10
C ASP A 233 -15.02 -0.74 4.57
N ALA A 234 -14.35 0.31 4.11
CA ALA A 234 -14.20 0.59 2.68
C ALA A 234 -13.44 -0.51 1.91
N PHE A 235 -12.34 -1.03 2.49
CA PHE A 235 -11.58 -2.13 1.88
C PHE A 235 -12.33 -3.47 1.94
N ALA A 236 -13.11 -3.74 2.99
CA ALA A 236 -13.97 -4.92 3.08
C ALA A 236 -15.07 -4.90 2.02
N ASP A 237 -15.71 -3.74 1.81
CA ASP A 237 -16.69 -3.53 0.75
C ASP A 237 -16.06 -3.74 -0.64
N LEU A 238 -14.81 -3.28 -0.82
CA LEU A 238 -14.07 -3.46 -2.07
C LEU A 238 -13.76 -4.94 -2.37
N LYS A 239 -13.37 -5.71 -1.34
CA LYS A 239 -13.17 -7.16 -1.42
C LYS A 239 -14.48 -7.88 -1.77
N ALA A 240 -15.58 -7.56 -1.08
CA ALA A 240 -16.86 -8.22 -1.26
C ALA A 240 -17.50 -7.97 -2.65
N THR A 241 -17.25 -6.80 -3.23
CA THR A 241 -17.82 -6.39 -4.52
C THR A 241 -16.89 -6.66 -5.70
N VAL A 242 -15.70 -7.25 -5.49
CA VAL A 242 -14.69 -7.51 -6.52
C VAL A 242 -14.44 -6.28 -7.40
N GLY A 243 -14.38 -5.11 -6.77
CA GLY A 243 -14.17 -3.84 -7.47
C GLY A 243 -15.34 -3.34 -8.35
N ALA A 244 -16.54 -3.94 -8.30
CA ALA A 244 -17.69 -3.44 -9.08
C ALA A 244 -18.05 -1.98 -8.75
N PHE A 245 -17.78 -1.55 -7.51
CA PHE A 245 -17.89 -0.15 -7.06
C PHE A 245 -16.51 0.45 -6.75
N PHE A 246 -15.48 0.06 -7.52
CA PHE A 246 -14.10 0.49 -7.30
C PHE A 246 -13.99 2.01 -7.19
N THR A 247 -14.68 2.76 -8.05
CA THR A 247 -14.68 4.22 -8.03
C THR A 247 -15.16 4.80 -6.71
N ASP A 248 -16.36 4.43 -6.25
CA ASP A 248 -16.95 4.97 -5.02
C ASP A 248 -16.12 4.59 -3.79
N ALA A 249 -15.60 3.36 -3.77
CA ALA A 249 -14.74 2.86 -2.71
C ALA A 249 -13.40 3.63 -2.68
N VAL A 250 -12.78 3.86 -3.84
CA VAL A 250 -11.54 4.63 -3.95
C VAL A 250 -11.75 6.09 -3.54
N GLU A 251 -12.82 6.75 -3.99
CA GLU A 251 -13.13 8.12 -3.57
C GLU A 251 -13.30 8.23 -2.05
N ARG A 252 -13.94 7.23 -1.43
CA ARG A 252 -14.07 7.14 0.03
C ARG A 252 -12.71 6.96 0.70
N ILE A 253 -11.87 6.05 0.19
CA ILE A 253 -10.52 5.77 0.70
C ILE A 253 -9.64 7.02 0.58
N GLU A 254 -9.61 7.67 -0.58
CA GLU A 254 -8.85 8.90 -0.83
C GLU A 254 -9.28 10.03 0.10
N LYS A 255 -10.58 10.21 0.32
CA LYS A 255 -11.11 11.23 1.22
C LYS A 255 -10.65 11.03 2.66
N ILE A 256 -10.60 9.79 3.15
CA ILE A 256 -10.13 9.46 4.50
C ILE A 256 -8.61 9.62 4.57
N GLY A 257 -7.88 9.05 3.60
CA GLY A 257 -6.42 9.10 3.49
C GLY A 257 -5.87 10.52 3.36
N GLY A 258 -6.57 11.41 2.65
CA GLY A 258 -6.18 12.82 2.48
C GLY A 258 -6.09 13.61 3.80
N GLN A 259 -6.72 13.13 4.87
CA GLN A 259 -6.73 13.75 6.19
C GLN A 259 -5.55 13.34 7.07
N VAL A 260 -4.72 12.39 6.64
CA VAL A 260 -3.55 11.92 7.41
C VAL A 260 -2.60 13.08 7.70
N ARG A 261 -2.21 13.23 8.96
CA ARG A 261 -1.26 14.23 9.47
C ARG A 261 -0.37 13.60 10.53
N LEU A 262 0.91 13.97 10.55
CA LEU A 262 1.79 13.56 11.66
C LEU A 262 1.30 14.16 12.99
N PRO A 263 1.27 13.36 14.08
CA PRO A 263 1.07 13.87 15.44
C PRO A 263 2.12 14.95 15.83
N GLU A 264 1.73 15.90 16.68
CA GLU A 264 2.57 17.08 16.98
C GLU A 264 3.86 16.74 17.75
N ASP A 265 3.82 15.70 18.58
CA ASP A 265 5.01 15.15 19.24
C ASP A 265 5.98 14.53 18.22
N ALA A 266 5.46 13.78 17.25
CA ALA A 266 6.25 13.22 16.15
C ALA A 266 6.86 14.33 15.28
N ARG A 267 6.10 15.39 14.98
CA ARG A 267 6.59 16.58 14.27
C ARG A 267 7.74 17.26 15.00
N THR A 268 7.62 17.42 16.31
CA THR A 268 8.67 18.02 17.15
C THR A 268 9.96 17.21 17.07
N LEU A 269 9.87 15.89 17.23
CA LEU A 269 11.02 14.99 17.13
C LEU A 269 11.59 14.94 15.70
N LEU A 270 10.75 15.01 14.67
CA LEU A 270 11.19 14.99 13.28
C LEU A 270 11.98 16.26 12.95
N ARG A 271 11.57 17.43 13.44
CA ARG A 271 12.38 18.67 13.35
C ARG A 271 13.72 18.53 14.04
N ALA A 272 13.75 17.94 15.23
CA ALA A 272 15.00 17.68 15.96
C ALA A 272 15.91 16.76 15.16
N ARG A 273 15.37 15.70 14.53
CA ARG A 273 16.11 14.77 13.68
C ARG A 273 16.69 15.45 12.44
N LEU A 274 15.88 16.27 11.77
CA LEU A 274 16.30 17.00 10.57
C LEU A 274 17.48 17.93 10.87
N ASN A 275 17.40 18.72 11.95
CA ASN A 275 18.49 19.61 12.34
C ASN A 275 19.75 18.86 12.77
N GLU A 276 19.60 17.66 13.33
CA GLU A 276 20.71 16.83 13.75
C GLU A 276 21.45 16.21 12.56
N VAL A 277 20.71 15.60 11.62
CA VAL A 277 21.27 14.91 10.45
C VAL A 277 21.73 15.91 9.39
N PHE A 278 20.96 16.99 9.18
CA PHE A 278 21.21 18.04 8.20
C PHE A 278 21.52 19.36 8.92
N LYS A 279 22.76 19.49 9.41
CA LYS A 279 23.23 20.65 10.21
C LYS A 279 22.96 22.01 9.54
N ASP A 280 22.98 22.09 8.19
CA ASP A 280 22.65 23.30 7.42
C ASP A 280 21.16 23.33 7.03
N PRO A 281 20.37 24.31 7.49
CA PRO A 281 18.96 24.46 7.14
C PRO A 281 18.69 24.65 5.64
N ARG A 282 19.71 24.98 4.84
CA ARG A 282 19.63 25.14 3.38
C ARG A 282 19.83 23.83 2.62
N THR A 283 20.13 22.73 3.32
CA THR A 283 20.28 21.41 2.71
C THR A 283 18.98 20.98 2.05
N ASP A 284 19.05 20.66 0.76
CA ASP A 284 17.95 20.04 0.04
C ASP A 284 17.90 18.55 0.36
N VAL A 285 16.69 18.01 0.51
CA VAL A 285 16.46 16.59 0.75
C VAL A 285 15.49 15.98 -0.25
N ALA A 286 15.65 14.70 -0.51
CA ALA A 286 14.67 13.84 -1.15
C ALA A 286 13.85 13.12 -0.07
N VAL A 287 12.53 13.12 -0.24
CA VAL A 287 11.58 12.40 0.62
C VAL A 287 10.98 11.28 -0.23
N ARG A 288 11.35 10.03 0.06
CA ARG A 288 11.05 8.86 -0.77
C ARG A 288 10.23 7.83 0.00
N SER A 289 9.21 7.27 -0.65
CA SER A 289 8.46 6.16 -0.09
C SER A 289 9.30 4.87 -0.01
N SER A 290 9.05 4.11 1.06
CA SER A 290 9.62 2.78 1.32
C SER A 290 8.51 1.84 1.80
N GLY A 291 7.77 1.28 0.84
CA GLY A 291 6.66 0.36 1.11
C GLY A 291 7.21 -0.99 1.57
N LEU A 292 6.60 -1.58 2.59
CA LEU A 292 7.06 -2.88 3.12
C LEU A 292 6.71 -4.03 2.17
N ASP A 293 5.66 -3.86 1.37
CA ASP A 293 5.19 -4.83 0.39
C ASP A 293 5.77 -4.56 -1.03
N GLU A 294 6.55 -3.48 -1.17
CA GLU A 294 7.29 -3.22 -2.40
C GLU A 294 8.44 -4.23 -2.54
N ASP A 295 8.76 -4.60 -3.78
CA ASP A 295 9.92 -5.43 -4.13
C ASP A 295 9.86 -6.90 -3.62
N THR A 296 8.65 -7.51 -3.58
CA THR A 296 8.48 -8.97 -3.40
C THR A 296 8.52 -9.72 -4.74
N GLU A 297 8.96 -10.99 -4.75
CA GLU A 297 9.11 -11.81 -5.98
C GLU A 297 7.80 -11.97 -6.80
N GLY A 298 6.63 -11.70 -6.21
CA GLY A 298 5.32 -11.92 -6.81
C GLY A 298 4.49 -10.68 -7.16
N SER A 299 4.90 -9.46 -6.79
CA SER A 299 4.15 -8.25 -7.10
C SER A 299 5.04 -7.01 -7.18
N SER A 300 5.30 -6.53 -8.40
CA SER A 300 6.02 -5.28 -8.62
C SER A 300 5.05 -4.10 -8.50
N LEU A 301 4.71 -3.70 -7.26
CA LEU A 301 4.06 -2.41 -6.97
C LEU A 301 5.04 -1.23 -7.14
N ALA A 302 5.99 -1.34 -8.07
CA ALA A 302 7.07 -0.38 -8.25
C ALA A 302 6.53 0.93 -8.84
N GLY A 303 6.89 2.06 -8.22
CA GLY A 303 6.61 3.40 -8.75
C GLY A 303 5.19 3.90 -8.52
N VAL A 304 4.42 3.25 -7.65
CA VAL A 304 3.02 3.64 -7.37
C VAL A 304 2.92 4.68 -6.25
N HIS A 305 3.93 4.75 -5.38
CA HIS A 305 3.99 5.73 -4.29
C HIS A 305 4.86 6.94 -4.65
N SER A 306 4.52 8.09 -4.08
CA SER A 306 5.18 9.36 -4.37
C SER A 306 6.59 9.45 -3.79
N SER A 307 7.50 10.05 -4.56
CA SER A 307 8.80 10.55 -4.10
C SER A 307 8.92 12.03 -4.45
N ILE A 308 9.37 12.86 -3.52
CA ILE A 308 9.42 14.31 -3.66
C ILE A 308 10.87 14.77 -3.50
N LEU A 309 11.41 15.40 -4.53
CA LEU A 309 12.81 15.84 -4.58
C LEU A 309 12.93 17.35 -4.30
N GLY A 310 14.13 17.78 -3.89
CA GLY A 310 14.44 19.20 -3.72
C GLY A 310 13.66 19.90 -2.58
N VAL A 311 13.28 19.15 -1.54
CA VAL A 311 12.52 19.68 -0.42
C VAL A 311 13.47 20.40 0.55
N ARG A 312 13.09 21.61 0.98
CA ARG A 312 13.90 22.45 1.86
C ARG A 312 13.12 22.95 3.07
N GLY A 313 13.74 22.82 4.24
CA GLY A 313 13.17 23.28 5.51
C GLY A 313 12.21 22.28 6.15
N ALA A 314 12.15 22.28 7.48
CA ALA A 314 11.51 21.20 8.22
C ALA A 314 10.00 21.07 7.97
N ASP A 315 9.28 22.19 7.81
CA ASP A 315 7.85 22.18 7.50
C ASP A 315 7.54 21.54 6.14
N ALA A 316 8.36 21.86 5.12
CA ALA A 316 8.20 21.29 3.79
C ALA A 316 8.51 19.79 3.79
N VAL A 317 9.51 19.35 4.56
CA VAL A 317 9.81 17.92 4.73
C VAL A 317 8.66 17.18 5.42
N ILE A 318 8.09 17.74 6.48
CA ILE A 318 6.90 17.16 7.14
C ILE A 318 5.74 17.04 6.14
N ALA A 319 5.45 18.08 5.36
CA ALA A 319 4.41 18.05 4.36
C ALA A 319 4.67 16.99 3.27
N ALA A 320 5.93 16.82 2.85
CA ALA A 320 6.35 15.81 1.89
C ALA A 320 6.19 14.37 2.45
N VAL A 321 6.53 14.14 3.73
CA VAL A 321 6.30 12.84 4.39
C VAL A 321 4.81 12.51 4.40
N GLU A 322 3.96 13.46 4.79
CA GLU A 322 2.52 13.26 4.77
C GLU A 322 1.97 13.04 3.35
N GLN A 323 2.57 13.65 2.33
CA GLN A 323 2.19 13.43 0.94
C GLN A 323 2.57 12.02 0.45
N CYS A 324 3.75 11.51 0.82
CA CYS A 324 4.11 10.11 0.57
C CYS A 324 3.08 9.16 1.20
N TRP A 325 2.64 9.43 2.43
CA TRP A 325 1.58 8.65 3.08
C TRP A 325 0.23 8.74 2.38
N ARG A 326 -0.21 9.94 1.97
CA ARG A 326 -1.46 10.11 1.20
C ARG A 326 -1.44 9.30 -0.10
N SER A 327 -0.29 9.22 -0.77
CA SER A 327 -0.14 8.42 -2.00
C SER A 327 -0.38 6.92 -1.82
N HIS A 328 -0.41 6.41 -0.58
CA HIS A 328 -0.81 5.03 -0.30
C HIS A 328 -2.31 4.79 -0.53
N TYR A 329 -3.12 5.84 -0.40
CA TYR A 329 -4.58 5.80 -0.52
C TYR A 329 -5.09 6.39 -1.84
N GLU A 330 -4.20 6.88 -2.70
CA GLU A 330 -4.54 7.37 -4.04
C GLU A 330 -4.89 6.20 -4.98
N ALA A 331 -5.74 6.47 -5.97
CA ALA A 331 -6.29 5.46 -6.86
C ALA A 331 -5.25 4.52 -7.51
N PRO A 332 -4.07 4.98 -8.00
CA PRO A 332 -3.08 4.07 -8.57
C PRO A 332 -2.57 3.04 -7.56
N ALA A 333 -2.36 3.45 -6.30
CA ALA A 333 -1.88 2.59 -5.22
C ALA A 333 -2.95 1.59 -4.79
N VAL A 334 -4.19 2.05 -4.61
CA VAL A 334 -5.32 1.17 -4.28
C VAL A 334 -5.56 0.17 -5.42
N ALA A 335 -5.54 0.62 -6.68
CA ALA A 335 -5.72 -0.26 -7.84
C ALA A 335 -4.63 -1.35 -7.90
N ALA A 336 -3.38 -0.98 -7.66
CA ALA A 336 -2.27 -1.91 -7.71
C ALA A 336 -2.34 -2.96 -6.59
N ARG A 337 -2.72 -2.56 -5.37
CA ARG A 337 -2.96 -3.48 -4.24
C ARG A 337 -4.13 -4.42 -4.48
N VAL A 338 -5.25 -3.89 -5.01
CA VAL A 338 -6.41 -4.71 -5.40
C VAL A 338 -6.03 -5.73 -6.47
N ARG A 339 -5.25 -5.36 -7.51
CA ARG A 339 -4.75 -6.31 -8.52
C ARG A 339 -3.90 -7.41 -7.89
N ALA A 340 -3.08 -7.07 -6.89
CA ALA A 340 -2.28 -8.03 -6.12
C ALA A 340 -3.11 -8.86 -5.12
N GLY A 341 -4.42 -8.63 -5.00
CA GLY A 341 -5.28 -9.31 -4.02
C GLY A 341 -5.09 -8.82 -2.57
N ASP A 342 -4.42 -7.69 -2.38
CA ASP A 342 -4.18 -7.08 -1.07
C ASP A 342 -5.28 -6.05 -0.73
N PHE A 343 -6.10 -6.40 0.25
CA PHE A 343 -7.20 -5.57 0.76
C PHE A 343 -6.96 -5.13 2.22
N ASP A 344 -5.74 -5.24 2.75
CA ASP A 344 -5.46 -4.85 4.14
C ASP A 344 -5.59 -3.32 4.32
N PRO A 345 -6.47 -2.79 5.18
CA PRO A 345 -6.57 -1.35 5.38
C PRO A 345 -5.34 -0.74 6.09
N THR A 346 -4.50 -1.58 6.70
CA THR A 346 -3.35 -1.15 7.51
C THR A 346 -2.25 -0.58 6.62
N PRO A 347 -1.83 0.68 6.84
CA PRO A 347 -0.76 1.25 6.03
C PRO A 347 0.59 0.61 6.34
N ARG A 348 1.30 0.21 5.29
CA ARG A 348 2.63 -0.41 5.35
C ARG A 348 3.66 0.40 4.55
N LEU A 349 3.79 1.68 4.86
CA LEU A 349 4.65 2.62 4.13
C LEU A 349 5.54 3.44 5.07
N ALA A 350 6.83 3.15 5.04
CA ALA A 350 7.87 3.99 5.65
C ALA A 350 8.30 5.10 4.68
N VAL A 351 8.98 6.12 5.19
CA VAL A 351 9.45 7.25 4.38
C VAL A 351 10.91 7.56 4.68
N ILE A 352 11.73 7.56 3.63
CA ILE A 352 13.15 7.90 3.68
C ILE A 352 13.30 9.41 3.51
N VAL A 353 14.04 10.05 4.41
CA VAL A 353 14.50 11.43 4.23
C VAL A 353 15.99 11.40 4.01
N GLN A 354 16.42 11.72 2.79
CA GLN A 354 17.81 11.57 2.32
C GLN A 354 18.34 12.90 1.80
N ARG A 355 19.60 13.23 2.10
CA ARG A 355 20.27 14.41 1.53
C ARG A 355 20.26 14.35 0.00
N MET A 356 19.86 15.44 -0.64
CA MET A 356 19.91 15.54 -2.09
C MET A 356 21.37 15.64 -2.55
N VAL A 357 21.74 14.80 -3.52
CA VAL A 357 23.00 14.95 -4.25
C VAL A 357 22.77 15.98 -5.36
N HIS A 358 23.74 16.85 -5.62
CA HIS A 358 23.74 17.74 -6.79
C HIS A 358 24.69 17.16 -7.85
N PRO A 359 24.23 16.17 -8.62
CA PRO A 359 25.10 15.42 -9.52
C PRO A 359 25.50 16.21 -10.75
N ARG A 360 26.66 15.86 -11.28
CA ARG A 360 27.05 16.14 -12.66
C ARG A 360 26.35 15.18 -13.62
N ILE A 361 26.31 13.89 -13.26
CA ILE A 361 25.57 12.83 -13.96
C ILE A 361 24.87 11.94 -12.94
N ALA A 362 23.68 11.44 -13.28
CA ALA A 362 22.95 10.48 -12.49
C ALA A 362 22.23 9.48 -13.40
N GLY A 363 21.93 8.31 -12.87
CA GLY A 363 21.39 7.24 -13.69
C GLY A 363 20.92 6.02 -12.93
N VAL A 364 20.58 5.01 -13.72
CA VAL A 364 20.25 3.66 -13.28
C VAL A 364 21.26 2.68 -13.85
N ALA A 365 21.51 1.59 -13.11
CA ALA A 365 22.40 0.53 -13.55
C ALA A 365 21.81 -0.84 -13.20
N PHE A 366 21.91 -1.78 -14.13
CA PHE A 366 21.27 -3.09 -14.04
C PHE A 366 22.27 -4.22 -14.26
N THR A 367 22.07 -5.35 -13.60
CA THR A 367 22.73 -6.62 -13.91
C THR A 367 21.70 -7.64 -14.43
N GLY A 368 22.12 -8.62 -15.23
CA GLY A 368 21.23 -9.73 -15.62
C GLY A 368 20.07 -9.38 -16.55
N LEU A 369 20.08 -8.20 -17.20
CA LEU A 369 18.98 -7.78 -18.09
C LEU A 369 18.70 -8.79 -19.21
N ASP A 370 19.74 -9.41 -19.77
CA ASP A 370 19.60 -10.41 -20.83
C ASP A 370 19.61 -11.86 -20.27
N GLY A 371 19.36 -12.02 -18.96
CA GLY A 371 19.24 -13.30 -18.26
C GLY A 371 20.32 -13.52 -17.18
N ALA A 372 20.10 -14.51 -16.31
CA ALA A 372 20.93 -14.75 -15.12
C ALA A 372 22.42 -15.04 -15.43
N ALA A 373 22.75 -15.52 -16.62
CA ALA A 373 24.13 -15.76 -17.06
C ALA A 373 24.86 -14.48 -17.50
N ASP A 374 24.14 -13.37 -17.69
CA ASP A 374 24.72 -12.10 -18.13
C ASP A 374 25.50 -11.43 -16.98
N GLN A 375 26.80 -11.25 -17.19
CA GLN A 375 27.70 -10.57 -16.24
C GLN A 375 27.88 -9.08 -16.54
N ARG A 376 27.27 -8.58 -17.62
CA ARG A 376 27.38 -7.18 -18.00
C ARG A 376 26.60 -6.30 -17.03
N VAL A 377 27.16 -5.13 -16.76
CA VAL A 377 26.44 -4.04 -16.11
C VAL A 377 25.97 -3.09 -17.20
N SER A 378 24.65 -2.95 -17.36
CA SER A 378 24.05 -1.98 -18.28
C SER A 378 23.79 -0.69 -17.54
N ILE A 379 24.12 0.46 -18.13
CA ILE A 379 23.98 1.77 -17.50
C ILE A 379 23.19 2.69 -18.42
N GLU A 380 22.21 3.38 -17.84
CA GLU A 380 21.47 4.48 -18.47
C GLU A 380 21.60 5.74 -17.59
N TYR A 381 21.99 6.86 -18.19
CA TYR A 381 22.30 8.08 -17.43
C TYR A 381 22.01 9.36 -18.20
N VAL A 382 21.87 10.46 -17.44
CA VAL A 382 21.64 11.82 -17.92
C VAL A 382 22.57 12.81 -17.21
N GLU A 383 22.74 13.99 -17.80
CA GLU A 383 23.39 15.13 -17.12
C GLU A 383 22.44 15.73 -16.09
N GLY A 384 22.95 16.05 -14.90
CA GLY A 384 22.13 16.54 -13.79
C GLY A 384 21.30 15.45 -13.10
N LEU A 385 20.10 15.81 -12.65
CA LEU A 385 19.23 14.92 -11.87
C LEU A 385 18.54 13.88 -12.74
N ALA A 386 18.54 12.62 -12.30
CA ALA A 386 17.90 11.50 -13.00
C ALA A 386 16.38 11.37 -12.76
N ASP A 387 15.70 12.39 -12.23
CA ASP A 387 14.24 12.37 -12.02
C ASP A 387 13.51 12.14 -13.37
N GLU A 388 13.86 12.93 -14.38
CA GLU A 388 13.28 12.80 -15.73
C GLU A 388 13.64 11.47 -16.43
N LEU A 389 14.71 10.81 -15.99
CA LEU A 389 15.09 9.48 -16.48
C LEU A 389 14.22 8.39 -15.84
N VAL A 390 14.02 8.44 -14.52
CA VAL A 390 13.13 7.52 -13.79
C VAL A 390 11.67 7.73 -14.19
N ALA A 391 11.29 8.97 -14.54
CA ALA A 391 9.98 9.31 -15.11
C ALA A 391 9.87 9.04 -16.62
N GLY A 392 10.95 8.56 -17.28
CA GLY A 392 11.03 8.17 -18.70
C GLY A 392 10.86 9.31 -19.71
N VAL A 393 10.95 10.58 -19.30
CA VAL A 393 10.73 11.76 -20.16
C VAL A 393 12.00 12.14 -20.94
N ALA A 394 13.18 11.84 -20.41
CA ALA A 394 14.46 12.13 -21.06
C ALA A 394 14.92 10.98 -21.98
N VAL A 395 15.71 11.30 -23.01
CA VAL A 395 16.43 10.30 -23.82
C VAL A 395 17.77 10.00 -23.11
N PRO A 396 17.96 8.85 -22.45
CA PRO A 396 19.22 8.54 -21.77
C PRO A 396 20.38 8.35 -22.73
N ARG A 397 21.59 8.64 -22.22
CA ARG A 397 22.81 8.00 -22.73
C ARG A 397 22.87 6.57 -22.19
N SER A 398 23.23 5.61 -23.03
CA SER A 398 23.35 4.20 -22.63
C SER A 398 24.75 3.67 -22.91
N THR A 399 25.33 2.98 -21.94
CA THR A 399 26.61 2.28 -22.05
C THR A 399 26.58 0.97 -21.26
N ASP A 400 27.63 0.17 -21.36
CA ASP A 400 27.76 -1.08 -20.64
C ASP A 400 29.21 -1.31 -20.16
N SER A 401 29.39 -2.27 -19.25
CA SER A 401 30.70 -2.59 -18.68
C SER A 401 31.73 -3.05 -19.72
N ASP A 402 31.31 -3.60 -20.85
CA ASP A 402 32.22 -4.10 -21.89
C ASP A 402 32.78 -2.94 -22.71
N ARG A 403 31.92 -2.00 -23.09
CA ARG A 403 32.30 -0.75 -23.78
C ARG A 403 33.22 0.11 -22.92
N LEU A 404 32.94 0.19 -21.62
CA LEU A 404 33.77 0.95 -20.67
C LEU A 404 35.14 0.30 -20.39
N GLY A 405 35.29 -1.00 -20.70
CA GLY A 405 36.53 -1.76 -20.55
C GLY A 405 37.44 -1.79 -21.78
N ALA A 406 36.98 -1.31 -22.94
CA ALA A 406 37.81 -1.17 -24.15
C ALA A 406 38.77 0.04 -24.04
N GLU A 407 39.89 0.03 -24.78
CA GLU A 407 40.83 1.17 -24.78
C GLU A 407 40.10 2.48 -25.13
N PRO A 408 40.32 3.57 -24.36
CA PRO A 408 39.60 4.82 -24.56
C PRO A 408 39.90 5.40 -25.94
N ALA A 409 38.86 5.84 -26.66
CA ALA A 409 39.03 6.63 -27.87
C ALA A 409 39.76 7.95 -27.52
N PRO A 410 40.54 8.54 -28.45
CA PRO A 410 41.35 9.74 -28.17
C PRO A 410 40.55 11.00 -27.75
N ASP A 411 39.22 11.00 -27.90
CA ASP A 411 38.27 11.97 -27.35
C ASP A 411 37.56 11.39 -26.12
N ASP A 412 38.33 11.06 -25.07
CA ASP A 412 37.87 10.32 -23.90
C ASP A 412 36.63 10.97 -23.26
N ASP A 413 35.55 10.20 -23.12
CA ASP A 413 34.28 10.62 -22.53
C ASP A 413 34.56 11.04 -21.07
N ALA A 414 34.36 12.31 -20.74
CA ALA A 414 34.68 12.89 -19.43
C ALA A 414 34.00 12.13 -18.26
N ASP A 415 32.97 11.35 -18.57
CA ASP A 415 32.17 10.56 -17.65
C ASP A 415 32.76 9.17 -17.37
N GLY A 416 33.61 8.64 -18.25
CA GLY A 416 34.13 7.27 -18.24
C GLY A 416 34.74 6.82 -16.91
N PRO A 417 35.62 7.60 -16.25
CA PRO A 417 36.17 7.24 -14.95
C PRO A 417 35.11 7.07 -13.86
N ALA A 418 34.09 7.92 -13.83
CA ALA A 418 33.01 7.83 -12.85
C ALA A 418 32.08 6.64 -13.14
N LEU A 419 31.75 6.41 -14.41
CA LEU A 419 30.94 5.27 -14.83
C LEU A 419 31.61 3.93 -14.52
N ARG A 420 32.94 3.83 -14.61
CA ARG A 420 33.68 2.63 -14.15
C ARG A 420 33.54 2.38 -12.65
N GLN A 421 33.58 3.41 -11.82
CA GLN A 421 33.33 3.27 -10.37
C GLN A 421 31.88 2.83 -10.09
N VAL A 422 30.91 3.29 -10.89
CA VAL A 422 29.53 2.80 -10.82
C VAL A 422 29.46 1.30 -11.16
N VAL A 423 30.16 0.84 -12.21
CA VAL A 423 30.23 -0.60 -12.55
C VAL A 423 30.80 -1.42 -11.39
N GLU A 424 31.88 -0.95 -10.75
CA GLU A 424 32.48 -1.61 -9.59
C GLU A 424 31.50 -1.71 -8.42
N MET A 425 30.82 -0.60 -8.10
CA MET A 425 29.78 -0.56 -7.06
C MET A 425 28.64 -1.55 -7.36
N VAL A 426 28.11 -1.55 -8.58
CA VAL A 426 26.98 -2.41 -8.97
C VAL A 426 27.36 -3.90 -8.95
N ARG A 427 28.58 -4.25 -9.39
CA ARG A 427 29.09 -5.63 -9.31
C ARG A 427 29.22 -6.11 -7.87
N ALA A 428 29.78 -5.27 -6.99
CA ALA A 428 29.93 -5.60 -5.58
C ALA A 428 28.58 -5.74 -4.88
N LEU A 429 27.59 -4.91 -5.23
CA LEU A 429 26.20 -5.07 -4.76
C LEU A 429 25.61 -6.41 -5.23
N ARG A 430 25.68 -6.74 -6.52
CA ARG A 430 25.19 -8.02 -7.06
C ARG A 430 25.81 -9.22 -6.33
N GLU A 431 27.13 -9.21 -6.13
CA GLU A 431 27.85 -10.29 -5.45
C GLU A 431 27.38 -10.44 -3.99
N ARG A 432 27.21 -9.33 -3.28
CA ARG A 432 26.72 -9.32 -1.89
C ARG A 432 25.29 -9.85 -1.76
N HIS A 433 24.42 -9.45 -2.68
CA HIS A 433 23.00 -9.83 -2.66
C HIS A 433 22.77 -11.27 -3.15
N GLY A 434 23.64 -11.80 -4.02
CA GLY A 434 23.50 -13.12 -4.60
C GLY A 434 22.40 -13.23 -5.68
N HIS A 435 21.82 -12.10 -6.08
CA HIS A 435 20.81 -11.98 -7.15
C HIS A 435 21.09 -10.73 -8.00
N ASP A 436 20.41 -10.62 -9.14
CA ASP A 436 20.52 -9.45 -10.01
C ASP A 436 19.92 -8.20 -9.37
N VAL A 437 20.51 -7.04 -9.66
CA VAL A 437 20.21 -5.76 -8.99
C VAL A 437 19.83 -4.66 -9.98
N ASP A 438 18.95 -3.78 -9.53
CA ASP A 438 18.61 -2.48 -10.12
C ASP A 438 19.07 -1.38 -9.15
N VAL A 439 19.95 -0.49 -9.61
CA VAL A 439 20.67 0.48 -8.79
C VAL A 439 20.47 1.89 -9.30
N GLU A 440 19.93 2.78 -8.45
CA GLU A 440 19.92 4.23 -8.69
C GLU A 440 21.18 4.86 -8.11
N TRP A 441 21.85 5.69 -8.90
CA TRP A 441 23.13 6.31 -8.53
C TRP A 441 23.25 7.76 -9.02
N ALA A 442 24.11 8.53 -8.36
CA ALA A 442 24.41 9.92 -8.71
C ALA A 442 25.89 10.23 -8.48
N VAL A 443 26.53 10.97 -9.39
CA VAL A 443 27.95 11.33 -9.29
C VAL A 443 28.09 12.82 -9.04
N ASP A 444 28.70 13.20 -7.92
CA ASP A 444 29.13 14.57 -7.64
C ASP A 444 30.65 14.73 -7.86
N ALA A 445 31.22 15.83 -7.37
CA ALA A 445 32.66 16.10 -7.51
C ALA A 445 33.54 15.07 -6.81
N ASP A 446 33.02 14.39 -5.78
CA ASP A 446 33.80 13.47 -4.97
C ASP A 446 33.67 12.01 -5.46
N GLY A 447 32.65 11.67 -6.26
CA GLY A 447 32.45 10.35 -6.86
C GLY A 447 30.99 9.88 -6.88
N PRO A 448 30.74 8.58 -7.17
CA PRO A 448 29.41 8.01 -7.18
C PRO A 448 28.84 7.84 -5.77
N HIS A 449 27.56 8.15 -5.64
CA HIS A 449 26.71 7.88 -4.49
C HIS A 449 25.67 6.83 -4.87
N LEU A 450 25.45 5.87 -3.97
CA LEU A 450 24.35 4.94 -4.02
C LEU A 450 23.09 5.64 -3.50
N LEU A 451 22.08 5.79 -4.36
CA LEU A 451 20.80 6.40 -3.98
C LEU A 451 19.76 5.33 -3.62
N GLN A 452 19.78 4.20 -4.32
CA GLN A 452 18.86 3.08 -4.08
C GLN A 452 19.39 1.79 -4.70
N VAL A 453 19.03 0.64 -4.11
CA VAL A 453 19.26 -0.70 -4.68
C VAL A 453 18.00 -1.55 -4.47
N ARG A 454 17.63 -2.33 -5.49
CA ARG A 454 16.48 -3.24 -5.48
C ARG A 454 16.83 -4.55 -6.21
N PRO A 455 16.15 -5.67 -5.93
CA PRO A 455 16.24 -6.85 -6.78
C PRO A 455 15.71 -6.54 -8.20
N LEU A 456 16.35 -7.10 -9.22
CA LEU A 456 15.83 -7.01 -10.59
C LEU A 456 14.61 -7.94 -10.73
N THR A 457 13.41 -7.36 -10.86
CA THR A 457 12.15 -8.10 -10.94
C THR A 457 11.71 -8.45 -12.37
N ALA A 458 12.29 -7.83 -13.40
CA ALA A 458 11.96 -8.08 -14.80
C ALA A 458 13.20 -8.08 -15.69
N THR A 459 13.34 -9.12 -16.52
CA THR A 459 14.36 -9.19 -17.58
C THR A 459 13.92 -8.41 -18.83
N ARG A 460 14.86 -8.09 -19.73
CA ARG A 460 14.57 -7.33 -20.96
C ARG A 460 13.51 -8.00 -21.85
N GLY A 461 13.40 -9.32 -21.79
CA GLY A 461 12.35 -10.10 -22.48
C GLY A 461 10.97 -10.07 -21.82
N GLN A 462 10.85 -9.57 -20.59
CA GLN A 462 9.59 -9.40 -19.83
C GLN A 462 9.16 -7.94 -19.67
N ARG A 463 10.03 -6.97 -19.99
CA ARG A 463 9.66 -5.56 -20.04
C ARG A 463 8.74 -5.32 -21.25
N ASN A 464 7.43 -5.36 -21.04
CA ASN A 464 6.41 -4.87 -21.98
C ASN A 464 6.43 -3.33 -22.09
N SER A 465 7.61 -2.71 -22.06
CA SER A 465 7.78 -1.25 -22.17
C SER A 465 7.99 -0.90 -23.63
N VAL A 466 7.06 -0.12 -24.17
CA VAL A 466 7.12 0.45 -25.51
C VAL A 466 7.20 1.97 -25.35
N PRO A 467 8.31 2.61 -25.75
CA PRO A 467 8.49 4.05 -25.54
C PRO A 467 7.58 4.89 -26.44
N GLU A 468 7.13 4.37 -27.57
CA GLU A 468 6.19 5.03 -28.47
C GLU A 468 4.76 5.06 -27.88
N PRO A 469 3.95 6.08 -28.20
CA PRO A 469 2.53 6.09 -27.81
C PRO A 469 1.76 4.93 -28.47
N VAL A 470 1.12 4.09 -27.65
CA VAL A 470 0.30 2.96 -28.13
C VAL A 470 -1.12 3.12 -27.58
N ALA A 471 -2.11 3.10 -28.48
CA ALA A 471 -3.50 2.81 -28.16
C ALA A 471 -4.15 2.13 -29.39
N GLN A 472 -4.46 0.84 -29.25
CA GLN A 472 -5.01 0.00 -30.32
C GLN A 472 -6.28 -0.69 -29.82
N THR A 473 -7.23 -0.90 -30.73
CA THR A 473 -8.53 -1.52 -30.43
C THR A 473 -8.86 -2.61 -31.43
N HIS A 474 -9.36 -3.75 -30.96
CA HIS A 474 -9.92 -4.81 -31.79
C HIS A 474 -11.33 -5.17 -31.29
N GLN A 475 -12.21 -5.62 -32.19
CA GLN A 475 -13.53 -6.12 -31.84
C GLN A 475 -13.42 -7.43 -31.05
N LEU A 476 -13.91 -7.41 -29.80
CA LEU A 476 -13.71 -8.48 -28.82
C LEU A 476 -14.12 -9.88 -29.32
N TYR A 477 -15.20 -9.97 -30.10
CA TYR A 477 -15.78 -11.26 -30.52
C TYR A 477 -15.56 -11.60 -32.00
N PHE A 478 -15.05 -10.66 -32.79
CA PHE A 478 -15.07 -10.74 -34.26
C PHE A 478 -13.67 -10.65 -34.88
N ASP A 479 -12.72 -9.98 -34.23
CA ASP A 479 -11.37 -9.82 -34.75
C ASP A 479 -10.42 -10.88 -34.17
N ASP A 480 -9.46 -11.32 -34.99
CA ASP A 480 -8.30 -12.06 -34.51
C ASP A 480 -7.23 -11.09 -34.01
N LEU A 481 -6.62 -11.39 -32.86
CA LEU A 481 -5.53 -10.59 -32.32
C LEU A 481 -4.20 -10.86 -33.04
N PRO A 482 -3.41 -9.82 -33.35
CA PRO A 482 -2.10 -10.01 -33.96
C PRO A 482 -1.14 -10.72 -32.98
N PRO A 483 -0.13 -11.46 -33.46
CA PRO A 483 0.85 -12.15 -32.59
C PRO A 483 1.63 -11.23 -31.66
N THR A 484 1.68 -9.93 -31.96
CA THR A 484 2.33 -8.88 -31.16
C THR A 484 1.42 -8.30 -30.07
N PHE A 485 0.16 -8.71 -29.98
CA PHE A 485 -0.77 -8.24 -28.97
C PHE A 485 -0.48 -8.92 -27.63
N HIS A 486 -0.29 -8.12 -26.58
CA HIS A 486 0.00 -8.60 -25.23
C HIS A 486 -1.24 -8.43 -24.36
N LEU A 487 -1.88 -9.54 -24.02
CA LEU A 487 -3.11 -9.55 -23.20
C LEU A 487 -2.87 -9.21 -21.73
N GLY A 488 -1.65 -9.38 -21.20
CA GLY A 488 -1.33 -9.06 -19.81
C GLY A 488 -2.34 -9.62 -18.80
N ASP A 489 -2.73 -8.80 -17.84
CA ASP A 489 -3.64 -9.14 -16.73
C ASP A 489 -5.06 -9.53 -17.18
N VAL A 490 -5.49 -9.14 -18.38
CA VAL A 490 -6.83 -9.47 -18.92
C VAL A 490 -6.85 -10.77 -19.70
N ALA A 491 -5.76 -11.53 -19.78
CA ALA A 491 -5.72 -12.78 -20.56
C ALA A 491 -6.79 -13.79 -20.13
N GLY A 492 -7.01 -13.97 -18.82
CA GLY A 492 -8.06 -14.84 -18.27
C GLY A 492 -9.46 -14.37 -18.65
N VAL A 493 -9.75 -13.08 -18.42
CA VAL A 493 -11.02 -12.44 -18.77
C VAL A 493 -11.31 -12.54 -20.27
N TYR A 494 -10.36 -12.15 -21.12
CA TYR A 494 -10.45 -12.23 -22.57
C TYR A 494 -10.72 -13.66 -23.05
N GLY A 495 -9.95 -14.63 -22.53
CA GLY A 495 -10.13 -16.04 -22.85
C GLY A 495 -11.53 -16.55 -22.52
N SER A 496 -12.07 -16.16 -21.34
CA SER A 496 -13.42 -16.53 -20.93
C SER A 496 -14.50 -15.97 -21.87
N TYR A 497 -14.35 -14.71 -22.31
CA TYR A 497 -15.29 -14.07 -23.22
C TYR A 497 -15.24 -14.66 -24.62
N VAL A 498 -14.06 -14.83 -25.19
CA VAL A 498 -13.92 -15.33 -26.57
C VAL A 498 -14.29 -16.80 -26.67
N ALA A 499 -13.96 -17.62 -25.68
CA ALA A 499 -14.30 -19.05 -25.69
C ALA A 499 -15.80 -19.30 -25.50
N LYS A 500 -16.43 -18.66 -24.50
CA LYS A 500 -17.86 -18.86 -24.18
C LYS A 500 -18.76 -18.03 -25.07
N ARG A 501 -18.58 -16.70 -25.08
CA ARG A 501 -19.50 -15.73 -25.66
C ARG A 501 -19.24 -15.45 -27.13
N GLY A 502 -17.99 -15.58 -27.60
CA GLY A 502 -17.63 -15.34 -29.00
C GLY A 502 -18.47 -16.14 -30.01
N PRO A 503 -18.55 -17.48 -29.89
CA PRO A 503 -19.39 -18.30 -30.78
C PRO A 503 -20.88 -17.96 -30.73
N ALA A 504 -21.38 -17.52 -29.58
CA ALA A 504 -22.79 -17.14 -29.41
C ALA A 504 -23.08 -15.76 -30.01
N HIS A 505 -22.18 -14.78 -29.85
CA HIS A 505 -22.31 -13.45 -30.46
C HIS A 505 -22.25 -13.51 -31.99
N ARG A 506 -21.36 -14.35 -32.55
CA ARG A 506 -21.32 -14.60 -34.00
C ARG A 506 -22.61 -15.24 -34.51
N MET A 507 -23.16 -16.19 -33.75
CA MET A 507 -24.44 -16.81 -34.08
C MET A 507 -25.63 -15.85 -33.97
N ALA A 508 -25.64 -14.96 -32.96
CA ALA A 508 -26.63 -13.90 -32.83
C ALA A 508 -26.62 -12.99 -34.05
N HIS A 509 -25.42 -12.56 -34.47
CA HIS A 509 -25.22 -11.79 -35.69
C HIS A 509 -25.77 -12.52 -36.94
N ASP A 510 -25.47 -13.81 -37.11
CA ASP A 510 -25.95 -14.63 -38.23
C ASP A 510 -27.49 -14.81 -38.22
N CYS A 511 -28.11 -14.76 -37.04
CA CYS A 511 -29.56 -14.83 -36.84
C CYS A 511 -30.27 -13.46 -36.91
N GLY A 512 -29.52 -12.39 -37.19
CA GLY A 512 -30.04 -11.02 -37.23
C GLY A 512 -30.43 -10.46 -35.86
N VAL A 513 -29.92 -11.04 -34.77
CA VAL A 513 -30.16 -10.60 -33.40
C VAL A 513 -29.14 -9.53 -33.03
N SER A 514 -29.59 -8.45 -32.38
CA SER A 514 -28.69 -7.36 -31.98
C SER A 514 -27.81 -7.80 -30.80
N VAL A 515 -26.57 -7.32 -30.77
CA VAL A 515 -25.62 -7.53 -29.66
C VAL A 515 -24.96 -6.21 -29.29
N GLY A 516 -24.55 -6.08 -28.02
CA GLY A 516 -23.72 -4.96 -27.59
C GLY A 516 -22.33 -5.00 -28.23
N ALA A 517 -21.72 -3.84 -28.46
CA ALA A 517 -20.35 -3.79 -28.95
C ALA A 517 -19.36 -4.16 -27.85
N GLY A 518 -18.19 -4.65 -28.24
CA GLY A 518 -17.13 -5.02 -27.32
C GLY A 518 -15.76 -4.88 -27.97
N TRP A 519 -14.80 -4.43 -27.20
CA TRP A 519 -13.45 -4.14 -27.63
C TRP A 519 -12.43 -4.76 -26.68
N ILE A 520 -11.30 -5.19 -27.22
CA ILE A 520 -10.07 -5.45 -26.49
C ILE A 520 -9.08 -4.35 -26.89
N LEU A 521 -8.57 -3.66 -25.88
CA LEU A 521 -7.70 -2.51 -26.01
C LEU A 521 -6.29 -2.91 -25.61
N GLN A 522 -5.27 -2.44 -26.32
CA GLN A 522 -3.89 -2.43 -25.86
C GLN A 522 -3.39 -1.00 -25.88
N PHE A 523 -2.82 -0.53 -24.77
CA PHE A 523 -2.44 0.86 -24.61
C PHE A 523 -1.26 1.03 -23.66
N ASN A 524 -0.60 2.19 -23.70
CA ASN A 524 0.31 2.65 -22.66
C ASN A 524 -0.07 4.07 -22.20
N GLY A 525 0.47 4.53 -21.07
CA GLY A 525 0.17 5.85 -20.52
C GLY A 525 0.49 7.00 -21.49
N ARG A 526 1.48 6.84 -22.36
CA ARG A 526 1.82 7.82 -23.42
C ARG A 526 0.75 7.87 -24.51
N GLY A 527 0.24 6.73 -24.95
CA GLY A 527 -0.84 6.63 -25.96
C GLY A 527 -2.18 7.19 -25.48
N LEU A 528 -2.45 7.16 -24.16
CA LEU A 528 -3.64 7.82 -23.62
C LEU A 528 -3.51 9.34 -23.57
N ARG A 529 -2.29 9.88 -23.50
CA ARG A 529 -2.00 11.33 -23.45
C ARG A 529 -1.79 11.94 -24.84
N ASP A 530 -1.36 11.14 -25.82
CA ASP A 530 -1.25 11.58 -27.21
C ASP A 530 -2.64 11.80 -27.82
N ALA A 531 -2.85 13.00 -28.37
CA ALA A 531 -4.15 13.42 -28.87
C ALA A 531 -4.66 12.54 -30.01
N THR A 532 -3.77 12.07 -30.89
CA THR A 532 -4.14 11.29 -32.07
C THR A 532 -4.64 9.91 -31.67
N THR A 533 -3.89 9.22 -30.80
CA THR A 533 -4.26 7.89 -30.32
C THR A 533 -5.44 7.93 -29.35
N ALA A 534 -5.54 8.96 -28.51
CA ALA A 534 -6.68 9.17 -27.64
C ALA A 534 -7.98 9.43 -28.42
N ASP A 535 -7.94 10.28 -29.45
CA ASP A 535 -9.12 10.55 -30.28
C ASP A 535 -9.55 9.35 -31.11
N ALA A 536 -8.59 8.55 -31.61
CA ALA A 536 -8.88 7.29 -32.26
C ALA A 536 -9.58 6.31 -31.31
N LEU A 537 -9.13 6.23 -30.06
CA LEU A 537 -9.74 5.38 -29.04
C LEU A 537 -11.17 5.84 -28.71
N ARG A 538 -11.38 7.15 -28.51
CA ARG A 538 -12.72 7.72 -28.30
C ARG A 538 -13.64 7.43 -29.48
N ALA A 539 -13.15 7.57 -30.71
CA ALA A 539 -13.91 7.29 -31.92
C ALA A 539 -14.26 5.80 -32.05
N ALA A 540 -13.34 4.90 -31.68
CA ALA A 540 -13.58 3.46 -31.71
C ALA A 540 -14.65 3.01 -30.69
N LEU A 541 -14.67 3.65 -29.52
CA LEU A 541 -15.67 3.40 -28.47
C LEU A 541 -17.01 4.11 -28.72
N ALA A 542 -17.04 5.09 -29.64
CA ALA A 542 -18.23 5.88 -29.94
C ALA A 542 -19.34 5.05 -30.60
N GLY A 543 -20.60 5.36 -30.24
CA GLY A 543 -21.78 4.60 -30.67
C GLY A 543 -22.23 3.56 -29.65
N GLY A 544 -23.37 2.89 -29.86
CA GLY A 544 -23.93 1.96 -28.86
C GLY A 544 -24.48 2.66 -27.62
N SER A 545 -24.26 2.09 -26.44
CA SER A 545 -24.70 2.65 -25.15
C SER A 545 -23.82 3.81 -24.69
N ALA A 546 -24.36 4.69 -23.84
CA ALA A 546 -23.61 5.79 -23.22
C ALA A 546 -22.63 5.31 -22.14
N GLU A 547 -22.93 4.19 -21.49
CA GLU A 547 -22.10 3.54 -20.48
C GLU A 547 -21.43 2.28 -21.06
N CYS A 548 -20.29 1.90 -20.50
CA CYS A 548 -19.62 0.64 -20.80
C CYS A 548 -19.13 -0.07 -19.54
N VAL A 549 -18.91 -1.37 -19.65
CA VAL A 549 -18.25 -2.21 -18.67
C VAL A 549 -16.77 -2.31 -19.01
N LEU A 550 -15.91 -1.99 -18.05
CA LEU A 550 -14.46 -2.06 -18.14
C LEU A 550 -13.92 -3.21 -17.27
N ASP A 551 -13.12 -4.08 -17.89
CA ASP A 551 -12.39 -5.14 -17.21
C ASP A 551 -10.87 -4.93 -17.42
N LEU A 552 -10.12 -4.79 -16.31
CA LEU A 552 -8.67 -4.54 -16.30
C LEU A 552 -7.86 -5.75 -15.80
N GLY A 553 -8.52 -6.82 -15.40
CA GLY A 553 -7.90 -8.11 -15.06
C GLY A 553 -8.89 -9.01 -14.33
N ASP A 554 -8.41 -10.11 -13.76
CA ASP A 554 -9.28 -11.05 -13.03
C ASP A 554 -9.87 -10.46 -11.74
N THR A 555 -9.12 -9.58 -11.06
CA THR A 555 -9.54 -8.95 -9.80
C THR A 555 -10.30 -7.65 -10.00
N LEU A 556 -9.93 -6.85 -11.00
CA LEU A 556 -10.55 -5.57 -11.29
C LEU A 556 -11.40 -5.68 -12.56
N ARG A 557 -12.67 -6.05 -12.38
CA ARG A 557 -13.58 -6.36 -13.49
C ARG A 557 -14.99 -5.86 -13.22
N GLN A 558 -15.75 -5.73 -14.29
CA GLN A 558 -17.14 -5.27 -14.31
C GLN A 558 -17.37 -3.86 -13.79
N ILE A 559 -16.41 -2.95 -14.05
CA ILE A 559 -16.53 -1.55 -13.66
C ILE A 559 -17.42 -0.83 -14.68
N VAL A 560 -18.59 -0.34 -14.27
CA VAL A 560 -19.48 0.44 -15.14
C VAL A 560 -19.04 1.90 -15.14
N VAL A 561 -18.74 2.45 -16.32
CA VAL A 561 -18.29 3.84 -16.49
C VAL A 561 -18.94 4.48 -17.71
N PRO A 562 -19.20 5.80 -17.68
CA PRO A 562 -19.53 6.55 -18.89
C PRO A 562 -18.41 6.42 -19.93
N LYS A 563 -18.76 6.31 -21.21
CA LYS A 563 -17.76 6.11 -22.27
C LYS A 563 -16.77 7.28 -22.38
N GLU A 564 -17.21 8.49 -22.08
CA GLU A 564 -16.35 9.67 -22.03
C GLU A 564 -15.26 9.58 -20.95
N GLU A 565 -15.47 8.81 -19.88
CA GLU A 565 -14.52 8.66 -18.77
C GLU A 565 -13.54 7.50 -18.97
N VAL A 566 -13.74 6.62 -19.97
CA VAL A 566 -12.93 5.40 -20.13
C VAL A 566 -11.44 5.70 -20.17
N LEU A 567 -11.02 6.70 -20.94
CA LEU A 567 -9.61 7.06 -21.06
C LEU A 567 -9.01 7.51 -19.72
N ASP A 568 -9.75 8.29 -18.95
CA ASP A 568 -9.31 8.76 -17.64
C ASP A 568 -9.16 7.57 -16.68
N ARG A 569 -10.09 6.61 -16.74
CA ARG A 569 -10.05 5.37 -15.92
C ARG A 569 -8.88 4.47 -16.30
N LEU A 570 -8.61 4.30 -17.60
CA LEU A 570 -7.43 3.59 -18.07
C LEU A 570 -6.13 4.28 -17.61
N ALA A 571 -6.09 5.62 -17.66
CA ALA A 571 -4.93 6.39 -17.25
C ALA A 571 -4.62 6.25 -15.75
N MET A 572 -5.64 6.15 -14.89
CA MET A 572 -5.48 5.89 -13.45
C MET A 572 -4.76 4.56 -13.15
N THR A 573 -4.81 3.60 -14.09
CA THR A 573 -4.20 2.27 -13.91
C THR A 573 -2.83 2.12 -14.56
N ALA A 574 -2.50 2.96 -15.53
CA ALA A 574 -1.26 2.90 -16.31
C ALA A 574 -0.10 3.71 -15.68
N GLY A 575 0.08 3.61 -14.35
CA GLY A 575 1.04 4.40 -13.56
C GLY A 575 2.50 4.39 -14.07
N GLY A 576 3.37 5.19 -13.43
CA GLY A 576 4.79 5.30 -13.81
C GLY A 576 5.05 6.19 -15.05
N ASP A 577 6.11 5.89 -15.82
CA ASP A 577 6.59 6.66 -16.98
C ASP A 577 5.68 6.59 -18.23
N GLY A 578 4.59 5.82 -18.14
CA GLY A 578 3.61 5.61 -19.19
C GLY A 578 4.10 4.79 -20.39
N SER A 579 5.26 4.13 -20.31
CA SER A 579 5.81 3.29 -21.39
C SER A 579 5.29 1.84 -21.34
N THR A 580 4.83 1.39 -20.17
CA THR A 580 4.33 0.02 -19.97
C THR A 580 3.04 -0.23 -20.77
N LEU A 581 3.00 -1.32 -21.52
CA LEU A 581 1.81 -1.80 -22.21
C LEU A 581 0.85 -2.48 -21.23
N HIS A 582 -0.40 -2.07 -21.32
CA HIS A 582 -1.55 -2.62 -20.63
C HIS A 582 -2.59 -3.08 -21.66
N ALA A 583 -3.50 -3.93 -21.22
CA ALA A 583 -4.66 -4.31 -21.99
C ALA A 583 -5.92 -4.24 -21.14
N ALA A 584 -7.05 -3.92 -21.79
CA ALA A 584 -8.35 -3.79 -21.14
C ALA A 584 -9.45 -4.33 -22.04
N VAL A 585 -10.45 -4.99 -21.45
CA VAL A 585 -11.68 -5.33 -22.17
C VAL A 585 -12.71 -4.25 -21.87
N VAL A 586 -13.32 -3.69 -22.91
CA VAL A 586 -14.42 -2.72 -22.82
C VAL A 586 -15.64 -3.31 -23.51
N ARG A 587 -16.81 -3.28 -22.89
CA ARG A 587 -18.06 -3.78 -23.50
C ARG A 587 -19.17 -2.78 -23.28
N ASP A 588 -20.09 -2.67 -24.22
CA ASP A 588 -21.29 -1.87 -24.00
C ASP A 588 -22.05 -2.31 -22.75
N PHE A 589 -22.43 -1.35 -21.92
CA PHE A 589 -23.34 -1.55 -20.81
C PHE A 589 -24.73 -1.07 -21.23
N ILE A 590 -25.55 -2.02 -21.70
CA ILE A 590 -26.93 -1.76 -22.07
C ILE A 590 -27.77 -1.98 -20.81
N ARG A 591 -28.19 -0.89 -20.17
CA ARG A 591 -29.06 -0.94 -18.99
C ARG A 591 -30.45 -1.48 -19.35
N GLY A 592 -30.99 -0.95 -20.46
CA GLY A 592 -32.28 -1.25 -21.05
C GLY A 592 -33.51 -0.93 -20.20
N ASP A 593 -34.64 -0.87 -20.89
CA ASP A 593 -35.97 -0.69 -20.31
C ASP A 593 -36.44 -1.97 -19.58
N LEU A 594 -36.08 -3.16 -20.10
CA LEU A 594 -36.40 -4.46 -19.48
C LEU A 594 -35.19 -5.40 -19.52
N GLY A 595 -34.92 -6.07 -18.40
CA GLY A 595 -34.12 -7.29 -18.39
C GLY A 595 -34.99 -8.48 -18.75
N VAL A 596 -34.50 -9.36 -19.62
CA VAL A 596 -35.30 -10.47 -20.16
C VAL A 596 -34.48 -11.76 -20.16
N ILE A 597 -35.10 -12.87 -19.77
CA ILE A 597 -34.52 -14.20 -19.82
C ILE A 597 -35.47 -15.12 -20.58
N SER A 598 -34.97 -15.88 -21.56
CA SER A 598 -35.78 -16.84 -22.31
C SER A 598 -35.24 -18.26 -22.24
N ARG A 599 -36.15 -19.24 -22.30
CA ARG A 599 -35.82 -20.66 -22.26
C ARG A 599 -36.89 -21.51 -22.93
N ARG A 600 -36.49 -22.63 -23.55
CA ARG A 600 -37.41 -23.68 -24.05
C ARG A 600 -38.10 -24.41 -22.89
N ALA A 601 -39.40 -24.65 -23.01
CA ALA A 601 -40.17 -25.41 -22.03
C ALA A 601 -41.10 -26.40 -22.75
N GLY A 602 -40.68 -27.67 -22.83
CA GLY A 602 -41.36 -28.66 -23.68
C GLY A 602 -41.39 -28.21 -25.15
N ASP A 603 -42.58 -28.23 -25.75
CA ASP A 603 -42.80 -27.74 -27.12
C ASP A 603 -42.90 -26.20 -27.20
N GLY A 604 -42.91 -25.52 -26.05
CA GLY A 604 -43.12 -24.09 -25.91
C GLY A 604 -41.89 -23.25 -25.57
N LEU A 605 -42.13 -22.04 -25.09
CA LEU A 605 -41.13 -21.04 -24.69
C LEU A 605 -41.61 -20.32 -23.42
N ILE A 606 -40.71 -20.12 -22.47
CA ILE A 606 -40.92 -19.24 -21.31
C ILE A 606 -39.99 -18.05 -21.45
N VAL A 607 -40.53 -16.85 -21.24
CA VAL A 607 -39.79 -15.59 -21.20
C VAL A 607 -40.12 -14.90 -19.88
N GLU A 608 -39.13 -14.69 -19.03
CA GLU A 608 -39.26 -13.87 -17.83
C GLU A 608 -38.66 -12.49 -18.07
N TYR A 609 -39.27 -11.45 -17.52
CA TYR A 609 -38.80 -10.09 -17.70
C TYR A 609 -39.07 -9.21 -16.49
N THR A 610 -38.28 -8.15 -16.35
CA THR A 610 -38.43 -7.14 -15.28
C THR A 610 -37.93 -5.77 -15.71
N PRO A 611 -38.61 -4.67 -15.31
CA PRO A 611 -38.07 -3.31 -15.48
C PRO A 611 -36.93 -2.98 -14.52
N GLU A 612 -36.65 -3.84 -13.53
CA GLU A 612 -35.51 -3.68 -12.61
C GLU A 612 -34.15 -4.03 -13.26
N GLY A 613 -34.16 -4.53 -14.50
CA GLY A 613 -32.96 -4.84 -15.29
C GLY A 613 -32.49 -6.29 -15.21
N LEU A 614 -31.67 -6.71 -16.18
CA LEU A 614 -31.25 -8.10 -16.36
C LEU A 614 -30.44 -8.65 -15.19
N MET A 615 -29.48 -7.86 -14.68
CA MET A 615 -28.65 -8.30 -13.55
C MET A 615 -29.50 -8.53 -12.30
N ALA A 616 -30.50 -7.68 -12.07
CA ALA A 616 -31.37 -7.81 -10.91
C ALA A 616 -32.22 -9.10 -10.99
N LEU A 617 -32.69 -9.44 -12.20
CA LEU A 617 -33.39 -10.68 -12.51
C LEU A 617 -32.50 -11.92 -12.29
N ASN A 618 -31.31 -11.94 -12.91
CA ASN A 618 -30.35 -13.05 -12.80
C ASN A 618 -29.96 -13.33 -11.34
N ARG A 619 -29.73 -12.27 -10.55
CA ARG A 619 -29.29 -12.38 -9.15
C ARG A 619 -30.44 -12.63 -8.17
N GLY A 620 -31.67 -12.71 -8.66
CA GLY A 620 -32.87 -12.89 -7.84
C GLY A 620 -33.13 -11.72 -6.89
N THR A 621 -32.65 -10.53 -7.23
CA THR A 621 -32.85 -9.30 -6.44
C THR A 621 -34.03 -8.48 -6.91
N ALA A 622 -34.71 -8.90 -7.99
CA ALA A 622 -35.90 -8.31 -8.60
C ALA A 622 -37.05 -9.32 -8.71
N GLY A 623 -38.29 -8.83 -8.73
CA GLY A 623 -39.42 -9.64 -9.18
C GLY A 623 -39.42 -9.77 -10.71
N GLY A 624 -40.06 -10.81 -11.24
CA GLY A 624 -40.18 -11.01 -12.69
C GLY A 624 -41.60 -11.42 -13.07
N GLU A 625 -42.07 -10.92 -14.21
CA GLU A 625 -43.29 -11.39 -14.85
C GLU A 625 -42.95 -12.36 -15.97
N THR A 626 -43.90 -13.21 -16.36
CA THR A 626 -43.65 -14.31 -17.29
C THR A 626 -44.57 -14.21 -18.50
N ILE A 627 -44.01 -14.48 -19.68
CA ILE A 627 -44.71 -14.81 -20.91
C ILE A 627 -44.51 -16.30 -21.15
N VAL A 628 -45.62 -17.01 -21.33
CA VAL A 628 -45.63 -18.45 -21.58
C VAL A 628 -46.22 -18.70 -22.94
N VAL A 629 -45.46 -19.32 -23.83
CA VAL A 629 -45.90 -19.82 -25.12
C VAL A 629 -46.00 -21.34 -25.01
N THR A 630 -47.19 -21.91 -25.18
CA THR A 630 -47.39 -23.36 -24.96
C THR A 630 -46.80 -24.23 -26.06
N ASP A 631 -46.83 -23.75 -27.30
CA ASP A 631 -46.40 -24.49 -28.49
C ASP A 631 -45.91 -23.49 -29.56
N LEU A 632 -44.64 -23.61 -29.96
CA LEU A 632 -44.05 -22.72 -30.97
C LEU A 632 -44.60 -22.94 -32.38
N ASP A 633 -45.16 -24.12 -32.70
CA ASP A 633 -45.65 -24.45 -34.05
C ASP A 633 -47.08 -23.92 -34.31
N ARG A 634 -47.82 -23.53 -33.26
CA ARG A 634 -49.20 -23.01 -33.37
C ARG A 634 -49.29 -21.53 -33.77
N GLY A 635 -48.15 -20.81 -33.78
CA GLY A 635 -48.09 -19.36 -34.01
C GLY A 635 -48.52 -18.52 -32.80
N PHE A 636 -47.96 -17.32 -32.66
CA PHE A 636 -48.14 -16.47 -31.48
C PHE A 636 -49.55 -15.85 -31.37
N ASP A 637 -50.27 -15.69 -32.49
CA ASP A 637 -51.64 -15.14 -32.52
C ASP A 637 -52.73 -16.18 -32.20
N ALA A 638 -52.37 -17.45 -32.05
CA ALA A 638 -53.34 -18.51 -31.79
C ALA A 638 -53.96 -18.37 -30.40
N ALA A 639 -55.30 -18.40 -30.34
CA ALA A 639 -56.05 -18.23 -29.09
C ALA A 639 -55.58 -19.22 -28.01
N GLY A 640 -55.17 -18.67 -26.86
CA GLY A 640 -54.71 -19.43 -25.70
C GLY A 640 -53.31 -20.03 -25.84
N ASN A 641 -52.55 -19.72 -26.90
CA ASN A 641 -51.17 -20.19 -27.04
C ASN A 641 -50.16 -19.33 -26.26
N VAL A 642 -50.42 -18.02 -26.16
CA VAL A 642 -49.56 -17.07 -25.43
C VAL A 642 -50.32 -16.55 -24.21
N VAL A 643 -49.70 -16.65 -23.04
CA VAL A 643 -50.17 -16.07 -21.78
C VAL A 643 -49.13 -15.04 -21.32
N ALA A 644 -49.52 -13.78 -21.20
CA ALA A 644 -48.63 -12.68 -20.80
C ALA A 644 -49.38 -11.67 -19.92
N ALA A 645 -48.66 -11.03 -18.99
CA ALA A 645 -49.15 -9.86 -18.27
C ALA A 645 -49.15 -8.60 -19.17
N PRO A 646 -49.98 -7.57 -18.89
CA PRO A 646 -50.08 -6.37 -19.74
C PRO A 646 -48.76 -5.59 -19.91
N SER A 647 -47.91 -5.61 -18.90
CA SER A 647 -46.55 -5.05 -18.87
C SER A 647 -45.60 -5.66 -19.91
N GLY A 648 -45.86 -6.88 -20.38
CA GLY A 648 -45.05 -7.59 -21.37
C GLY A 648 -45.36 -7.24 -22.82
N THR A 649 -46.28 -6.30 -23.07
CA THR A 649 -46.77 -5.97 -24.42
C THR A 649 -45.63 -5.61 -25.39
N ALA A 650 -44.60 -4.91 -24.90
CA ALA A 650 -43.44 -4.53 -25.72
C ALA A 650 -42.62 -5.73 -26.22
N LEU A 651 -42.61 -6.85 -25.48
CA LEU A 651 -41.88 -8.06 -25.86
C LEU A 651 -42.66 -8.96 -26.81
N LEU A 652 -43.99 -8.81 -26.89
CA LEU A 652 -44.84 -9.63 -27.76
C LEU A 652 -44.46 -9.49 -29.23
N THR A 653 -44.05 -8.29 -29.67
CA THR A 653 -43.60 -8.04 -31.04
C THR A 653 -42.25 -8.67 -31.39
N HIS A 654 -41.53 -9.18 -30.39
CA HIS A 654 -40.22 -9.82 -30.54
C HIS A 654 -40.22 -11.32 -30.21
N LEU A 655 -41.39 -11.92 -29.93
CA LEU A 655 -41.46 -13.35 -29.59
C LEU A 655 -40.90 -14.25 -30.69
N ASP A 656 -41.07 -13.90 -31.97
CA ASP A 656 -40.46 -14.65 -33.09
C ASP A 656 -38.93 -14.64 -33.03
N GLU A 657 -38.34 -13.47 -32.78
CA GLU A 657 -36.90 -13.29 -32.65
C GLU A 657 -36.35 -14.08 -31.46
N ILE A 658 -36.99 -13.93 -30.29
CA ILE A 658 -36.62 -14.65 -29.07
C ILE A 658 -36.75 -16.16 -29.29
N ALA A 659 -37.86 -16.64 -29.83
CA ALA A 659 -38.12 -18.07 -30.06
C ALA A 659 -37.11 -18.66 -31.05
N ARG A 660 -36.85 -17.98 -32.18
CA ARG A 660 -35.92 -18.44 -33.21
C ARG A 660 -34.52 -18.60 -32.66
N PHE A 661 -34.00 -17.57 -31.97
CA PHE A 661 -32.66 -17.62 -31.43
C PHE A 661 -32.54 -18.59 -30.24
N THR A 662 -33.55 -18.63 -29.35
CA THR A 662 -33.59 -19.59 -28.23
C THR A 662 -33.57 -21.02 -28.73
N THR A 663 -34.34 -21.32 -29.76
CA THR A 663 -34.37 -22.66 -30.38
C THR A 663 -33.05 -23.00 -31.06
N ALA A 664 -32.45 -22.05 -31.77
CA ALA A 664 -31.17 -22.27 -32.45
C ALA A 664 -30.02 -22.53 -31.45
N MET A 665 -29.95 -21.74 -30.38
CA MET A 665 -28.98 -21.96 -29.29
C MET A 665 -29.23 -23.28 -28.58
N HIS A 666 -30.50 -23.63 -28.33
CA HIS A 666 -30.85 -24.91 -27.72
C HIS A 666 -30.42 -26.11 -28.59
N ALA A 667 -30.64 -26.04 -29.90
CA ALA A 667 -30.20 -27.09 -30.82
C ALA A 667 -28.67 -27.25 -30.85
N LYS A 668 -27.91 -26.17 -30.63
CA LYS A 668 -26.45 -26.17 -30.67
C LYS A 668 -25.80 -26.58 -29.35
N HIS A 669 -26.35 -26.14 -28.23
CA HIS A 669 -25.73 -26.25 -26.90
C HIS A 669 -26.52 -27.15 -25.93
N GLY A 670 -27.68 -27.67 -26.32
CA GLY A 670 -28.61 -28.38 -25.44
C GLY A 670 -29.49 -27.42 -24.63
N PRO A 671 -30.04 -27.85 -23.48
CA PRO A 671 -30.74 -26.97 -22.54
C PRO A 671 -29.97 -25.67 -22.24
N VAL A 672 -30.54 -24.53 -22.61
CA VAL A 672 -29.94 -23.21 -22.41
C VAL A 672 -30.97 -22.21 -21.93
N THR A 673 -30.47 -21.29 -21.11
CA THR A 673 -31.15 -20.04 -20.75
C THR A 673 -30.44 -18.90 -21.47
N ILE A 674 -31.19 -18.04 -22.15
CA ILE A 674 -30.65 -16.88 -22.87
C ILE A 674 -31.02 -15.61 -22.14
N GLU A 675 -30.04 -14.73 -22.00
CA GLU A 675 -30.14 -13.46 -21.32
C GLU A 675 -30.15 -12.32 -22.33
N TRP A 676 -31.09 -11.40 -22.13
CA TRP A 676 -31.31 -10.29 -23.04
C TRP A 676 -31.58 -8.99 -22.28
N VAL A 677 -31.38 -7.90 -23.00
CA VAL A 677 -31.80 -6.57 -22.59
C VAL A 677 -32.67 -5.98 -23.69
N PHE A 678 -33.84 -5.46 -23.34
CA PHE A 678 -34.70 -4.72 -24.25
C PHE A 678 -34.51 -3.22 -23.99
N ASP A 679 -34.16 -2.45 -25.02
CA ASP A 679 -33.89 -1.02 -24.93
C ASP A 679 -34.37 -0.32 -26.19
N GLY A 680 -35.17 0.75 -26.04
CA GLY A 680 -35.54 1.62 -27.18
C GLY A 680 -36.24 0.89 -28.33
N GLY A 681 -36.99 -0.18 -28.04
CA GLY A 681 -37.69 -0.98 -29.06
C GLY A 681 -36.85 -2.06 -29.74
N ARG A 682 -35.66 -2.38 -29.20
CA ARG A 682 -34.78 -3.44 -29.72
C ARG A 682 -34.39 -4.42 -28.61
N LEU A 683 -34.25 -5.70 -28.97
CA LEU A 683 -33.68 -6.73 -28.10
C LEU A 683 -32.19 -6.93 -28.41
N TYR A 684 -31.40 -6.97 -27.35
CA TYR A 684 -29.97 -7.23 -27.37
C TYR A 684 -29.69 -8.54 -26.64
N PHE A 685 -29.03 -9.48 -27.32
CA PHE A 685 -28.46 -10.65 -26.67
C PHE A 685 -27.25 -10.24 -25.82
N VAL A 686 -27.17 -10.77 -24.59
CA VAL A 686 -26.11 -10.42 -23.63
C VAL A 686 -25.25 -11.62 -23.25
N ASP A 687 -25.87 -12.70 -22.76
CA ASP A 687 -25.18 -13.93 -22.37
C ASP A 687 -26.12 -15.14 -22.43
N TYR A 688 -25.57 -16.31 -22.19
CA TYR A 688 -26.33 -17.55 -22.05
C TYR A 688 -25.70 -18.45 -20.98
N SER A 689 -26.52 -19.33 -20.44
CA SER A 689 -26.11 -20.37 -19.49
C SER A 689 -26.59 -21.73 -19.98
N VAL A 690 -25.68 -22.70 -20.06
CA VAL A 690 -25.99 -24.11 -20.35
C VAL A 690 -26.40 -24.79 -19.05
N LEU A 691 -27.39 -25.66 -19.11
CA LEU A 691 -28.00 -26.28 -17.92
C LEU A 691 -27.68 -27.77 -17.82
N GLY A 692 -27.46 -28.28 -16.60
CA GLY A 692 -27.38 -29.71 -16.30
C GLY A 692 -28.69 -30.29 -15.76
N GLY A 693 -29.03 -31.54 -16.13
CA GLY A 693 -30.11 -32.32 -15.50
C GLY A 693 -31.45 -32.34 -16.24
N ASP A 694 -32.48 -32.91 -15.58
CA ASP A 694 -33.83 -33.10 -16.13
C ASP A 694 -34.68 -31.81 -16.03
N ASP A 695 -35.30 -31.43 -17.15
CA ASP A 695 -35.26 -30.03 -17.63
C ASP A 695 -36.64 -29.33 -17.64
N ALA A 696 -37.59 -29.80 -16.84
CA ALA A 696 -38.98 -29.30 -16.87
C ALA A 696 -39.23 -28.14 -15.90
N VAL A 697 -39.50 -26.94 -16.42
CA VAL A 697 -40.14 -25.86 -15.65
C VAL A 697 -41.64 -26.18 -15.55
N VAL A 698 -42.12 -26.52 -14.35
CA VAL A 698 -43.53 -26.84 -14.11
C VAL A 698 -44.26 -25.59 -13.61
N LEU A 699 -45.21 -25.08 -14.40
CA LEU A 699 -46.08 -23.98 -13.99
C LEU A 699 -47.35 -24.56 -13.34
N ALA A 700 -47.50 -24.41 -12.01
CA ALA A 700 -48.65 -24.92 -11.27
C ALA A 700 -49.48 -23.78 -10.65
N ARG A 701 -50.75 -23.64 -11.06
CA ARG A 701 -51.83 -22.91 -10.35
C ARG A 701 -51.49 -21.53 -9.74
N GLY A 702 -50.63 -20.73 -10.36
CA GLY A 702 -50.35 -19.35 -9.93
C GLY A 702 -49.23 -19.20 -8.89
N GLU A 703 -48.61 -20.31 -8.45
CA GLU A 703 -47.36 -20.33 -7.68
C GLU A 703 -46.22 -20.76 -8.62
N VAL A 704 -45.05 -20.14 -8.49
CA VAL A 704 -43.91 -20.44 -9.37
C VAL A 704 -43.08 -21.53 -8.70
N CYS A 705 -43.09 -22.73 -9.28
CA CYS A 705 -42.18 -23.80 -8.91
C CYS A 705 -40.77 -23.44 -9.40
N ILE A 706 -39.88 -23.06 -8.47
CA ILE A 706 -38.48 -22.73 -8.78
C ILE A 706 -37.69 -24.02 -9.00
N SER A 707 -37.86 -25.00 -8.12
CA SER A 707 -37.22 -26.31 -8.22
C SER A 707 -38.19 -27.40 -7.73
N PRO A 708 -38.52 -28.40 -8.56
CA PRO A 708 -39.49 -29.44 -8.20
C PRO A 708 -38.96 -30.38 -7.12
N GLY A 709 -39.86 -31.14 -6.49
CA GLY A 709 -39.51 -32.12 -5.47
C GLY A 709 -40.27 -31.95 -4.15
N THR A 710 -39.88 -32.75 -3.16
CA THR A 710 -40.51 -32.78 -1.84
C THR A 710 -39.49 -32.57 -0.74
N ALA A 711 -39.81 -31.70 0.22
CA ALA A 711 -38.96 -31.41 1.36
C ALA A 711 -39.81 -31.10 2.60
N SER A 712 -39.31 -31.46 3.78
CA SER A 712 -39.92 -31.09 5.06
C SER A 712 -38.84 -30.76 6.08
N GLY A 713 -39.05 -29.72 6.87
CA GLY A 713 -38.10 -29.33 7.90
C GLY A 713 -38.54 -28.12 8.71
N PRO A 714 -37.79 -27.78 9.78
CA PRO A 714 -38.02 -26.56 10.55
C PRO A 714 -37.86 -25.32 9.68
N LEU A 715 -38.66 -24.28 9.91
CA LEU A 715 -38.66 -23.06 9.11
C LEU A 715 -37.70 -22.03 9.71
N LEU A 716 -36.74 -21.54 8.91
CA LEU A 716 -35.84 -20.45 9.28
C LEU A 716 -36.05 -19.25 8.35
N ARG A 717 -36.48 -18.11 8.89
CA ARG A 717 -36.65 -16.86 8.11
C ARG A 717 -35.39 -16.00 8.17
N LEU A 718 -34.97 -15.49 7.02
CA LEU A 718 -33.87 -14.54 6.89
C LEU A 718 -34.43 -13.13 6.66
N ASP A 719 -34.25 -12.23 7.63
CA ASP A 719 -34.87 -10.89 7.63
C ASP A 719 -33.94 -9.76 7.11
N ASP A 720 -32.64 -10.01 6.94
CA ASP A 720 -31.65 -9.00 6.50
C ASP A 720 -31.59 -8.89 4.97
N ASP A 721 -32.68 -8.39 4.40
CA ASP A 721 -32.88 -8.23 2.96
C ASP A 721 -31.81 -7.35 2.31
N ALA A 722 -31.40 -6.28 3.00
CA ALA A 722 -30.42 -5.32 2.49
C ALA A 722 -29.03 -5.94 2.36
N LEU A 723 -28.58 -6.73 3.35
CA LEU A 723 -27.32 -7.45 3.28
C LEU A 723 -27.33 -8.48 2.15
N LEU A 724 -28.37 -9.33 2.09
CA LEU A 724 -28.47 -10.38 1.08
C LEU A 724 -28.51 -9.81 -0.33
N ARG A 725 -29.23 -8.70 -0.53
CA ARG A 725 -29.27 -7.96 -1.79
C ARG A 725 -27.87 -7.42 -2.14
N ARG A 726 -27.19 -6.76 -1.20
CA ARG A 726 -25.83 -6.20 -1.42
C ARG A 726 -24.82 -7.27 -1.82
N LEU A 727 -24.77 -8.38 -1.08
CA LEU A 727 -23.87 -9.50 -1.38
C LEU A 727 -24.21 -10.18 -2.71
N SER A 728 -25.49 -10.18 -3.10
CA SER A 728 -25.94 -10.75 -4.37
C SER A 728 -25.67 -9.86 -5.57
N ILE A 729 -25.15 -8.64 -5.42
CA ILE A 729 -24.81 -7.69 -6.51
C ILE A 729 -23.32 -7.77 -6.96
N GLY A 730 -22.44 -8.42 -6.19
CA GLY A 730 -21.01 -8.56 -6.55
C GLY A 730 -20.69 -9.64 -7.62
N PRO A 731 -19.63 -9.50 -8.45
CA PRO A 731 -19.20 -10.50 -9.45
C PRO A 731 -18.71 -11.84 -8.88
N ALA A 732 -18.51 -11.93 -7.55
CA ALA A 732 -18.07 -13.14 -6.86
C ALA A 732 -19.15 -14.23 -6.81
N VAL A 733 -20.43 -13.85 -6.89
CA VAL A 733 -21.57 -14.79 -6.94
C VAL A 733 -21.85 -15.22 -8.38
N SER A 734 -20.80 -15.63 -9.10
CA SER A 734 -20.92 -16.31 -10.38
C SER A 734 -21.15 -17.80 -10.14
N ILE A 735 -21.93 -18.46 -11.00
CA ILE A 735 -22.28 -19.89 -10.93
C ILE A 735 -21.04 -20.78 -10.70
N ASP A 736 -19.86 -20.36 -11.18
CA ASP A 736 -18.60 -21.12 -11.09
C ASP A 736 -17.68 -20.77 -9.90
N LYS A 737 -17.96 -19.75 -9.07
CA LYS A 737 -17.00 -19.22 -8.05
C LYS A 737 -17.61 -18.87 -6.68
N SER A 738 -18.55 -19.67 -6.16
CA SER A 738 -19.22 -19.39 -4.88
C SER A 738 -18.36 -19.50 -3.61
N GLN A 739 -17.13 -20.02 -3.68
CA GLN A 739 -16.33 -20.32 -2.49
C GLN A 739 -15.76 -19.08 -1.75
N ASP A 740 -15.39 -18.00 -2.45
CA ASP A 740 -14.71 -16.83 -1.84
C ASP A 740 -15.61 -15.94 -0.98
N VAL A 741 -16.94 -16.02 -1.14
CA VAL A 741 -17.90 -15.16 -0.41
C VAL A 741 -18.17 -15.66 1.02
N SER A 742 -17.79 -16.90 1.32
CA SER A 742 -18.01 -17.54 2.62
C SER A 742 -17.24 -16.90 3.78
N GLU A 743 -16.20 -16.10 3.50
CA GLU A 743 -15.41 -15.37 4.50
C GLU A 743 -16.08 -14.09 5.03
N HIS A 744 -17.22 -13.68 4.47
CA HIS A 744 -17.91 -12.48 4.93
C HIS A 744 -18.66 -12.74 6.26
N ASP A 745 -18.36 -11.97 7.31
CA ASP A 745 -18.91 -12.15 8.67
C ASP A 745 -20.44 -12.27 8.73
N GLY A 746 -21.14 -11.54 7.85
CA GLY A 746 -22.61 -11.63 7.75
C GLY A 746 -23.12 -12.96 7.22
N LEU A 747 -22.43 -13.56 6.25
CA LEU A 747 -22.82 -14.84 5.64
C LEU A 747 -22.41 -16.01 6.54
N ALA A 748 -21.24 -15.91 7.18
CA ALA A 748 -20.79 -16.87 8.19
C ALA A 748 -21.81 -17.02 9.33
N ARG A 749 -22.37 -15.90 9.82
CA ARG A 749 -23.45 -15.91 10.82
C ARG A 749 -24.71 -16.66 10.36
N ILE A 750 -25.13 -16.46 9.11
CA ILE A 750 -26.29 -17.19 8.55
C ILE A 750 -25.97 -18.69 8.45
N LEU A 751 -24.78 -19.04 7.98
CA LEU A 751 -24.35 -20.44 7.86
C LEU A 751 -24.31 -21.14 9.22
N ASP A 752 -23.82 -20.46 10.26
CA ASP A 752 -23.80 -20.97 11.64
C ASP A 752 -25.22 -21.15 12.19
N GLN A 753 -26.14 -20.23 11.89
CA GLN A 753 -27.56 -20.37 12.25
C GLN A 753 -28.21 -21.59 11.59
N VAL A 754 -27.94 -21.84 10.30
CA VAL A 754 -28.46 -23.01 9.57
C VAL A 754 -27.88 -24.30 10.16
N LYS A 755 -26.58 -24.33 10.43
CA LYS A 755 -25.88 -25.49 11.01
C LYS A 755 -26.27 -25.81 12.46
N ALA A 756 -26.90 -24.87 13.15
CA ALA A 756 -27.39 -25.07 14.52
C ALA A 756 -28.67 -25.93 14.61
N TYR A 757 -29.34 -26.20 13.49
CA TYR A 757 -30.52 -27.08 13.46
C TYR A 757 -30.10 -28.56 13.36
N ASP A 758 -30.73 -29.42 14.16
CA ASP A 758 -30.51 -30.87 14.14
C ASP A 758 -30.98 -31.53 12.83
N GLU A 759 -32.02 -30.96 12.22
CA GLU A 759 -32.55 -31.35 10.91
C GLU A 759 -32.36 -30.20 9.93
N LYS A 760 -32.09 -30.51 8.66
CA LYS A 760 -31.90 -29.48 7.62
C LYS A 760 -33.15 -28.57 7.54
N PRO A 761 -33.02 -27.26 7.77
CA PRO A 761 -34.16 -26.36 7.77
C PRO A 761 -34.64 -26.06 6.35
N ILE A 762 -35.88 -25.56 6.24
CA ILE A 762 -36.40 -24.87 5.06
C ILE A 762 -36.16 -23.38 5.26
N ILE A 763 -35.45 -22.76 4.32
CA ILE A 763 -35.13 -21.33 4.37
C ILE A 763 -36.27 -20.53 3.77
N CYS A 764 -36.75 -19.54 4.51
CA CYS A 764 -37.68 -18.52 4.02
C CYS A 764 -36.92 -17.20 3.82
N ALA A 765 -36.91 -16.68 2.61
CA ALA A 765 -36.28 -15.41 2.27
C ALA A 765 -37.20 -14.57 1.38
N ALA A 766 -37.00 -13.25 1.36
CA ALA A 766 -37.84 -12.38 0.55
C ALA A 766 -37.73 -12.71 -0.95
N ARG A 767 -36.52 -13.01 -1.43
CA ARG A 767 -36.21 -13.26 -2.85
C ARG A 767 -35.14 -14.35 -3.02
N PRO A 768 -35.03 -14.99 -4.21
CA PRO A 768 -34.03 -16.01 -4.50
C PRO A 768 -32.63 -15.42 -4.74
N TYR A 769 -32.10 -14.75 -3.71
CA TYR A 769 -30.78 -14.11 -3.71
C TYR A 769 -29.67 -15.09 -4.07
N ALA A 770 -28.91 -14.79 -5.13
CA ALA A 770 -27.85 -15.67 -5.61
C ALA A 770 -26.83 -16.08 -4.51
N VAL A 771 -26.58 -15.21 -3.52
CA VAL A 771 -25.67 -15.51 -2.40
C VAL A 771 -26.13 -16.70 -1.55
N LEU A 772 -27.43 -17.03 -1.55
CA LEU A 772 -27.98 -18.16 -0.78
C LEU A 772 -27.57 -19.53 -1.34
N SER A 773 -26.91 -19.57 -2.49
CA SER A 773 -26.33 -20.80 -3.05
C SER A 773 -25.36 -21.50 -2.10
N VAL A 774 -24.68 -20.76 -1.22
CA VAL A 774 -23.79 -21.33 -0.19
C VAL A 774 -24.51 -22.23 0.83
N LEU A 775 -25.84 -22.15 0.90
CA LEU A 775 -26.65 -22.91 1.85
C LEU A 775 -27.16 -24.23 1.28
N ILE A 776 -27.03 -24.48 -0.03
CA ILE A 776 -27.63 -25.62 -0.75
C ILE A 776 -27.37 -26.96 -0.05
N ASP A 777 -26.13 -27.21 0.39
CA ASP A 777 -25.75 -28.47 1.03
C ASP A 777 -26.26 -28.61 2.48
N HIS A 778 -26.78 -27.54 3.07
CA HIS A 778 -27.14 -27.45 4.48
C HIS A 778 -28.65 -27.34 4.74
N VAL A 779 -29.47 -27.28 3.69
CA VAL A 779 -30.92 -27.01 3.81
C VAL A 779 -31.75 -28.12 3.16
N ALA A 780 -33.01 -28.23 3.57
CA ALA A 780 -33.98 -29.17 3.00
C ALA A 780 -34.69 -28.58 1.79
N GLY A 781 -34.88 -27.25 1.74
CA GLY A 781 -35.55 -26.56 0.65
C GLY A 781 -35.65 -25.05 0.89
N PHE A 782 -36.21 -24.34 -0.09
CA PHE A 782 -36.39 -22.89 -0.03
C PHE A 782 -37.82 -22.45 -0.30
N VAL A 783 -38.24 -21.40 0.39
CA VAL A 783 -39.49 -20.68 0.15
C VAL A 783 -39.15 -19.21 -0.03
N PHE A 784 -39.56 -18.63 -1.16
CA PHE A 784 -39.32 -17.23 -1.44
C PHE A 784 -40.63 -16.44 -1.47
N ASP A 785 -40.68 -15.26 -0.86
CA ASP A 785 -41.91 -14.44 -0.91
C ASP A 785 -42.23 -14.04 -2.37
N GLN A 786 -41.19 -13.72 -3.15
CA GLN A 786 -41.26 -13.42 -4.59
C GLN A 786 -39.98 -13.90 -5.28
N GLY A 787 -40.03 -14.20 -6.58
CA GLY A 787 -38.82 -14.61 -7.29
C GLY A 787 -39.05 -15.09 -8.72
N SER A 788 -37.96 -15.12 -9.48
CA SER A 788 -37.88 -15.62 -10.86
C SER A 788 -37.58 -17.12 -10.87
N ALA A 789 -38.19 -17.88 -11.78
CA ALA A 789 -37.88 -19.30 -11.97
C ALA A 789 -36.60 -19.52 -12.78
N LEU A 790 -36.15 -18.51 -13.52
CA LEU A 790 -35.03 -18.61 -14.45
C LEU A 790 -33.72 -17.99 -13.94
N GLY A 791 -33.72 -17.31 -12.79
CA GLY A 791 -32.51 -16.72 -12.18
C GLY A 791 -31.45 -17.74 -11.72
N HIS A 792 -30.26 -17.25 -11.37
CA HIS A 792 -29.09 -18.09 -11.04
C HIS A 792 -29.34 -19.10 -9.92
N LEU A 793 -29.91 -18.65 -8.79
CA LEU A 793 -30.17 -19.56 -7.67
C LEU A 793 -31.15 -20.65 -8.08
N ALA A 794 -32.16 -20.34 -8.89
CA ALA A 794 -33.13 -21.31 -9.38
C ALA A 794 -32.46 -22.42 -10.20
N ILE A 795 -31.46 -22.09 -11.02
CA ILE A 795 -30.66 -23.07 -11.77
C ILE A 795 -29.91 -23.99 -10.81
N LEU A 796 -29.15 -23.42 -9.87
CA LEU A 796 -28.35 -24.18 -8.91
C LEU A 796 -29.20 -25.11 -8.03
N LEU A 797 -30.39 -24.65 -7.62
CA LEU A 797 -31.32 -25.46 -6.82
C LEU A 797 -31.83 -26.69 -7.58
N ARG A 798 -32.10 -26.55 -8.88
CA ARG A 798 -32.53 -27.68 -9.72
C ARG A 798 -31.39 -28.68 -9.94
N GLU A 799 -30.18 -28.19 -10.21
CA GLU A 799 -29.00 -29.04 -10.37
C GLU A 799 -28.66 -29.81 -9.09
N ALA A 800 -28.84 -29.17 -7.93
CA ALA A 800 -28.65 -29.81 -6.63
C ALA A 800 -29.86 -30.67 -6.18
N GLY A 801 -30.97 -30.65 -6.90
CA GLY A 801 -32.21 -31.36 -6.52
C GLY A 801 -32.85 -30.84 -5.23
N VAL A 802 -32.61 -29.57 -4.87
CA VAL A 802 -33.17 -28.94 -3.67
C VAL A 802 -34.52 -28.30 -4.02
N PRO A 803 -35.64 -28.72 -3.40
CA PRO A 803 -36.96 -28.18 -3.71
C PRO A 803 -37.11 -26.70 -3.34
N ALA A 804 -37.76 -25.93 -4.22
CA ALA A 804 -37.96 -24.49 -4.00
C ALA A 804 -39.23 -23.95 -4.67
N VAL A 805 -39.91 -23.02 -4.00
CA VAL A 805 -41.19 -22.45 -4.46
C VAL A 805 -41.31 -20.97 -4.08
N THR A 806 -42.06 -20.21 -4.88
CA THR A 806 -42.52 -18.87 -4.48
C THR A 806 -43.86 -18.93 -3.76
N ALA A 807 -43.90 -18.46 -2.52
CA ALA A 807 -45.10 -18.35 -1.69
C ALA A 807 -44.93 -17.21 -0.69
N ALA A 808 -45.76 -16.18 -0.80
CA ALA A 808 -45.71 -15.02 0.08
C ALA A 808 -46.39 -15.28 1.43
N GLY A 809 -45.86 -14.69 2.50
CA GLY A 809 -46.53 -14.67 3.81
C GLY A 809 -46.50 -16.00 4.57
N VAL A 810 -45.56 -16.88 4.22
CA VAL A 810 -45.38 -18.18 4.85
C VAL A 810 -44.88 -18.00 6.28
N THR A 811 -45.65 -18.51 7.25
CA THR A 811 -45.37 -18.44 8.70
C THR A 811 -45.64 -19.78 9.37
N GLY A 812 -44.91 -20.10 10.44
CA GLY A 812 -45.04 -21.36 11.19
C GLY A 812 -43.70 -21.85 11.76
N THR A 813 -43.70 -23.04 12.36
CA THR A 813 -42.48 -23.66 12.95
C THR A 813 -41.79 -24.65 12.00
N ALA A 814 -42.54 -25.25 11.08
CA ALA A 814 -42.02 -26.14 10.05
C ALA A 814 -42.85 -26.03 8.77
N ALA A 815 -42.23 -26.33 7.63
CA ALA A 815 -42.87 -26.32 6.32
C ALA A 815 -42.70 -27.67 5.61
N VAL A 816 -43.60 -27.93 4.67
CA VAL A 816 -43.54 -29.03 3.72
C VAL A 816 -43.71 -28.46 2.32
N ILE A 817 -42.72 -28.67 1.46
CA ILE A 817 -42.76 -28.33 0.04
C ILE A 817 -43.14 -29.60 -0.73
N SER A 818 -44.08 -29.49 -1.68
CA SER A 818 -44.45 -30.57 -2.59
C SER A 818 -44.79 -30.02 -3.96
N ASP A 819 -43.92 -30.28 -4.94
CA ASP A 819 -44.12 -30.02 -6.38
C ASP A 819 -44.76 -28.66 -6.68
N GLY A 820 -44.14 -27.60 -6.16
CA GLY A 820 -44.56 -26.22 -6.41
C GLY A 820 -45.64 -25.69 -5.48
N THR A 821 -45.95 -26.38 -4.37
CA THR A 821 -46.81 -25.87 -3.29
C THR A 821 -46.11 -25.97 -1.93
N VAL A 822 -46.49 -25.11 -0.98
CA VAL A 822 -46.00 -25.16 0.41
C VAL A 822 -47.14 -25.22 1.42
N ALA A 823 -46.98 -26.03 2.44
CA ALA A 823 -47.84 -26.06 3.61
C ALA A 823 -47.02 -25.84 4.89
N THR A 824 -47.54 -25.08 5.85
CA THR A 824 -46.87 -24.87 7.15
C THR A 824 -47.62 -25.53 8.29
N THR A 825 -46.87 -25.89 9.33
CA THR A 825 -47.45 -26.27 10.61
C THR A 825 -47.45 -25.04 11.52
N GLY A 826 -48.64 -24.61 11.93
CA GLY A 826 -48.82 -23.50 12.86
C GLY A 826 -48.55 -23.90 14.31
N HIS A 827 -48.19 -22.92 15.14
CA HIS A 827 -48.45 -23.02 16.57
C HIS A 827 -49.94 -23.33 16.77
N LYS A 828 -50.25 -24.30 17.63
CA LYS A 828 -51.62 -24.49 18.13
C LYS A 828 -52.12 -23.18 18.73
N GLY A 829 -53.04 -22.50 18.05
CA GLY A 829 -53.80 -21.37 18.58
C GLY A 829 -54.08 -20.27 17.56
N ASP A 830 -54.96 -20.53 16.59
CA ASP A 830 -56.19 -19.77 16.32
C ASP A 830 -57.13 -20.57 15.40
#